data_AF-A0A378WVT1-F1
#
_entry.id   AF-A0A378WVT1-F1
#
_cell.length_a   1.000
_cell.length_b   1.000
_cell.length_c   1.000
_cell.angle_alpha   90.00
_cell.angle_beta   90.00
_cell.angle_gamma   90.00
#
_symmetry.space_group_name_H-M   'P 1'
#
loop_
_entity.id
_entity.type
_entity.pdbx_description
1 polymer ?
#
loop_
_entity_poly.entity_id
_entity_poly.type
_entity_poly.pdbx_seq_one_letter_code
_entity_poly.pdbx_strand_id
1 'polypeptide(L)'
;MTDLEFDGTAFDAVGAGQGTAAANEQRAVRQQAAWPHHELSVPAPTAAAPEQVHPIAASAIAQIRAGVVDAHRSAMAAQTALQRELWRRARATPVPQPTESTSSQTLTAHEGAFKPLARTARSRLDRAALEQLATQEMAEVFGVAYRRSGVEVAARLAATTPLALTEVVSLELYGGAGDGRVVTRFEGDPRAATLQAAELFALYTGMPLCLSGSTLTGGVAESALEPHSGTIDLVVDRIDLVPRPFLQATATVNGEAPSLGVTVMVAEPLGADVGPGRAAPGVLLNEFHMAHLARGDQAIAMGPEFASYTGRRATRLPTGGLLLVDRVLRFDGARGNLESASYDTEYDSPADSWYYGDTANDSMPHFVYMETSLQAALLMGYYAGPTLTQPGTTLSLRNLGGTATVLRQVDLRDSTIQQSSRLLSTTILPGSSLQTFEYTLSVDGEPFYRGETMFGYFSDEALANQTGLDAGRFVPTWLAGHPDARPRVIDVAARRSDPAARGCSRRKLALIDSVDVVDEGGNYRAGYLHSLRTIDPADWFFSRHFHLDPVIPGSLGVESVIHAVQEWMLDAGFADGMADPVFRIPRDIPFTWRYRGQFLPTDGSVELEAHIKSVRHGARSTTVVVDGSLWKPGLRIYELIDLAIELADRKVL
;
A
#
# COMPACT_ATOMS: atom_id res chain seq x y z
N MET A 1 22.44 -25.87 -24.24
CA MET A 1 21.71 -26.63 -25.29
C MET A 1 20.87 -27.65 -24.55
N THR A 2 19.63 -27.27 -24.29
CA THR A 2 18.59 -28.07 -23.63
C THR A 2 17.30 -27.43 -24.12
N ASP A 3 16.77 -27.98 -25.21
CA ASP A 3 15.54 -27.53 -25.86
C ASP A 3 14.35 -27.86 -24.95
N LEU A 4 13.48 -26.86 -24.75
CA LEU A 4 12.18 -27.04 -24.12
C LEU A 4 11.16 -27.27 -25.24
N GLU A 5 10.75 -28.53 -25.43
CA GLU A 5 9.66 -28.89 -26.34
C GLU A 5 8.29 -28.59 -25.70
N PHE A 6 7.39 -28.05 -26.52
CA PHE A 6 6.05 -27.58 -26.22
C PHE A 6 5.06 -28.56 -26.85
N ASP A 7 4.37 -29.35 -26.04
CA ASP A 7 3.24 -30.19 -26.49
C ASP A 7 1.95 -29.66 -25.87
N GLY A 8 1.22 -28.88 -26.67
CA GLY A 8 -0.03 -28.26 -26.28
C GLY A 8 -1.20 -29.25 -26.30
N THR A 9 -2.01 -29.23 -25.24
CA THR A 9 -3.41 -29.61 -25.31
C THR A 9 -4.23 -28.60 -24.51
N ALA A 10 -5.23 -28.00 -25.15
CA ALA A 10 -6.10 -26.99 -24.53
C ALA A 10 -6.98 -27.63 -23.44
N PHE A 11 -7.07 -26.96 -22.29
CA PHE A 11 -7.95 -27.34 -21.18
C PHE A 11 -9.40 -26.94 -21.49
N ASP A 12 -10.32 -27.91 -21.47
CA ASP A 12 -11.75 -27.74 -21.68
C ASP A 12 -12.45 -27.42 -20.35
N ALA A 13 -13.15 -26.28 -20.30
CA ALA A 13 -13.66 -25.68 -19.07
C ALA A 13 -15.14 -26.00 -18.76
N VAL A 14 -15.81 -26.90 -19.50
CA VAL A 14 -17.28 -27.04 -19.34
C VAL A 14 -17.73 -28.50 -19.24
N GLY A 15 -17.72 -29.03 -18.01
CA GLY A 15 -18.51 -30.20 -17.63
C GLY A 15 -19.99 -29.84 -17.53
N ALA A 16 -20.77 -30.18 -18.56
CA ALA A 16 -22.21 -29.96 -18.62
C ALA A 16 -22.98 -30.77 -17.56
N GLY A 17 -23.74 -30.08 -16.71
CA GLY A 17 -24.76 -30.65 -15.84
C GLY A 17 -26.03 -29.79 -15.89
N GLN A 18 -27.08 -30.32 -16.51
CA GLN A 18 -28.37 -29.67 -16.75
C GLN A 18 -29.14 -29.40 -15.45
N GLY A 19 -29.84 -28.26 -15.41
CA GLY A 19 -30.49 -27.74 -14.20
C GLY A 19 -31.90 -28.25 -13.92
N THR A 20 -32.54 -27.63 -12.92
CA THR A 20 -34.00 -27.46 -12.84
C THR A 20 -34.39 -26.34 -11.86
N ALA A 21 -35.21 -25.43 -12.40
CA ALA A 21 -36.35 -24.72 -11.82
C ALA A 21 -36.21 -23.85 -10.56
N ALA A 22 -36.50 -22.56 -10.79
CA ALA A 22 -36.80 -21.54 -9.80
C ALA A 22 -38.15 -21.76 -9.09
N ALA A 23 -38.24 -21.32 -7.84
CA ALA A 23 -39.48 -20.87 -7.23
C ALA A 23 -39.22 -19.70 -6.26
N ASN A 24 -39.96 -18.64 -6.52
CA ASN A 24 -40.09 -17.37 -5.81
C ASN A 24 -40.71 -17.61 -4.43
N GLU A 25 -40.24 -16.95 -3.35
CA GLU A 25 -41.15 -16.60 -2.24
C GLU A 25 -40.57 -15.57 -1.25
N GLN A 26 -41.51 -14.85 -0.64
CA GLN A 26 -41.41 -13.53 -0.07
C GLN A 26 -40.85 -13.50 1.37
N ARG A 27 -40.16 -12.40 1.69
CA ARG A 27 -39.77 -11.99 3.04
C ARG A 27 -41.01 -11.74 3.91
N ALA A 28 -41.11 -12.45 5.04
CA ALA A 28 -41.98 -12.08 6.15
C ALA A 28 -41.19 -12.08 7.48
N VAL A 29 -41.33 -10.97 8.20
CA VAL A 29 -40.77 -10.65 9.52
C VAL A 29 -41.30 -11.63 10.57
N ARG A 30 -40.43 -12.23 11.40
CA ARG A 30 -40.84 -12.99 12.59
C ARG A 30 -40.52 -12.22 13.87
N GLN A 31 -41.60 -11.91 14.60
CA GLN A 31 -41.62 -11.40 15.97
C GLN A 31 -41.16 -12.46 16.97
N GLN A 32 -40.55 -11.99 18.07
CA GLN A 32 -40.19 -12.75 19.26
C GLN A 32 -41.43 -13.39 19.90
N ALA A 33 -41.36 -14.70 20.18
CA ALA A 33 -42.33 -15.40 21.01
C ALA A 33 -41.73 -15.69 22.39
N ALA A 34 -42.41 -15.20 23.43
CA ALA A 34 -42.12 -15.44 24.83
C ALA A 34 -42.34 -16.91 25.21
N TRP A 35 -41.47 -17.44 26.07
CA TRP A 35 -41.61 -18.79 26.64
C TRP A 35 -42.58 -18.77 27.84
N PRO A 36 -43.50 -19.73 27.96
CA PRO A 36 -44.44 -19.78 29.08
C PRO A 36 -43.77 -20.32 30.36
N HIS A 37 -44.02 -19.61 31.47
CA HIS A 37 -43.74 -20.08 32.82
C HIS A 37 -44.72 -21.21 33.18
N HIS A 38 -44.20 -22.40 33.48
CA HIS A 38 -44.95 -23.46 34.14
C HIS A 38 -44.58 -23.47 35.63
N GLU A 39 -45.47 -22.97 36.49
CA GLU A 39 -45.41 -23.20 37.93
C GLU A 39 -45.75 -24.68 38.22
N LEU A 40 -44.77 -25.42 38.74
CA LEU A 40 -44.99 -26.77 39.27
C LEU A 40 -45.31 -26.66 40.76
N SER A 41 -46.56 -26.97 41.12
CA SER A 41 -46.97 -27.16 42.51
C SER A 41 -46.43 -28.50 43.04
N VAL A 42 -45.66 -28.46 44.12
CA VAL A 42 -45.10 -29.64 44.78
C VAL A 42 -46.11 -30.20 45.79
N PRO A 43 -46.48 -31.50 45.74
CA PRO A 43 -47.34 -32.10 46.75
C PRO A 43 -46.55 -32.40 48.04
N ALA A 44 -47.22 -32.25 49.19
CA ALA A 44 -46.63 -32.51 50.51
C ALA A 44 -46.27 -34.00 50.70
N PRO A 45 -45.16 -34.33 51.38
CA PRO A 45 -44.68 -35.71 51.48
C PRO A 45 -45.48 -36.50 52.52
N THR A 46 -46.04 -37.63 52.09
CA THR A 46 -46.44 -38.73 52.99
C THR A 46 -45.20 -39.49 53.44
N ALA A 47 -45.04 -39.68 54.75
CA ALA A 47 -43.91 -40.39 55.35
C ALA A 47 -43.87 -41.86 54.91
N ALA A 48 -42.90 -42.19 54.06
CA ALA A 48 -42.49 -43.58 53.78
C ALA A 48 -41.16 -43.86 54.51
N ALA A 49 -41.03 -45.08 55.05
CA ALA A 49 -39.88 -45.55 55.82
C ALA A 49 -38.56 -45.50 55.01
N PRO A 50 -37.39 -45.39 55.66
CA PRO A 50 -36.13 -45.17 54.95
C PRO A 50 -35.70 -46.44 54.19
N GLU A 51 -35.74 -46.37 52.86
CA GLU A 51 -35.03 -47.35 52.01
C GLU A 51 -33.52 -47.20 52.21
N GLN A 52 -32.85 -48.29 52.56
CA GLN A 52 -31.40 -48.35 52.69
C GLN A 52 -30.76 -48.16 51.30
N VAL A 53 -30.18 -46.98 51.06
CA VAL A 53 -29.38 -46.72 49.86
C VAL A 53 -28.12 -47.59 49.91
N HIS A 54 -27.93 -48.41 48.88
CA HIS A 54 -26.78 -49.32 48.75
C HIS A 54 -25.45 -48.52 48.87
N PRO A 55 -24.44 -48.99 49.63
CA PRO A 55 -23.25 -48.20 50.00
C PRO A 55 -22.48 -47.59 48.81
N ILE A 56 -22.49 -48.27 47.67
CA ILE A 56 -21.85 -47.84 46.42
C ILE A 56 -22.56 -46.61 45.82
N ALA A 57 -23.90 -46.59 45.84
CA ALA A 57 -24.69 -45.47 45.35
C ALA A 57 -24.54 -44.23 46.25
N ALA A 58 -24.46 -44.43 47.58
CA ALA A 58 -24.19 -43.34 48.52
C ALA A 58 -22.81 -42.69 48.27
N SER A 59 -21.78 -43.49 47.97
CA SER A 59 -20.43 -43.00 47.62
C SER A 59 -20.42 -42.21 46.30
N ALA A 60 -21.07 -42.72 45.26
CA ALA A 60 -21.17 -42.03 43.97
C ALA A 60 -21.88 -40.67 44.09
N ILE A 61 -22.99 -40.61 44.85
CA ILE A 61 -23.71 -39.36 45.10
C ILE A 61 -22.84 -38.37 45.88
N ALA A 62 -22.05 -38.84 46.86
CA ALA A 62 -21.12 -37.99 47.60
C ALA A 62 -20.01 -37.42 46.70
N GLN A 63 -19.44 -38.22 45.80
CA GLN A 63 -18.43 -37.76 44.83
C GLN A 63 -18.99 -36.75 43.83
N ILE A 64 -20.19 -36.99 43.30
CA ILE A 64 -20.86 -36.04 42.40
C ILE A 64 -21.14 -34.72 43.13
N ARG A 65 -21.64 -34.77 44.37
CA ARG A 65 -21.85 -33.56 45.18
C ARG A 65 -20.55 -32.80 45.42
N ALA A 66 -19.47 -33.49 45.75
CA ALA A 66 -18.16 -32.86 45.93
C ALA A 66 -17.66 -32.18 44.65
N GLY A 67 -17.73 -32.88 43.50
CA GLY A 67 -17.32 -32.33 42.20
C GLY A 67 -18.16 -31.11 41.78
N VAL A 68 -19.47 -31.13 42.02
CA VAL A 68 -20.35 -29.98 41.74
C VAL A 68 -20.01 -28.79 42.64
N VAL A 69 -19.74 -29.03 43.93
CA VAL A 69 -19.33 -27.96 44.86
C VAL A 69 -17.97 -27.36 44.46
N ASP A 70 -17.00 -28.18 44.04
CA ASP A 70 -15.69 -27.71 43.63
C ASP A 70 -15.73 -26.96 42.28
N ALA A 71 -16.54 -27.42 41.33
CA ALA A 71 -16.79 -26.71 40.09
C ALA A 71 -17.45 -25.34 40.34
N HIS A 72 -18.45 -25.29 41.23
CA HIS A 72 -19.11 -24.03 41.59
C HIS A 72 -18.16 -23.07 42.32
N ARG A 73 -17.32 -23.59 43.23
CA ARG A 73 -16.29 -22.79 43.91
C ARG A 73 -15.25 -22.23 42.91
N SER A 74 -14.83 -23.03 41.93
CA SER A 74 -13.89 -22.61 40.90
C SER A 74 -14.49 -21.53 39.99
N ALA A 75 -15.75 -21.67 39.58
CA ALA A 75 -16.46 -20.67 38.80
C ALA A 75 -16.61 -19.34 39.56
N MET A 76 -16.99 -19.39 40.84
CA MET A 76 -17.07 -18.19 41.70
C MET A 76 -15.70 -17.53 41.91
N ALA A 77 -14.63 -18.32 42.06
CA ALA A 77 -13.27 -17.80 42.17
C ALA A 77 -12.81 -17.10 40.88
N ALA A 78 -13.06 -17.70 39.72
CA ALA A 78 -12.75 -17.10 38.41
C ALA A 78 -13.53 -15.80 38.18
N GLN A 79 -14.83 -15.79 38.51
CA GLN A 79 -15.66 -14.57 38.42
C GLN A 79 -15.16 -13.47 39.36
N THR A 80 -14.77 -13.82 40.58
CA THR A 80 -14.21 -12.86 41.55
C THR A 80 -12.86 -12.31 41.08
N ALA A 81 -12.01 -13.15 40.48
CA ALA A 81 -10.73 -12.72 39.91
C ALA A 81 -10.93 -11.75 38.73
N LEU A 82 -11.88 -12.05 37.84
CA LEU A 82 -12.26 -11.18 36.73
C LEU A 82 -12.79 -9.82 37.23
N GLN A 83 -13.67 -9.82 38.23
CA GLN A 83 -14.20 -8.59 38.82
C GLN A 83 -13.09 -7.75 39.47
N ARG A 84 -12.14 -8.37 40.17
CA ARG A 84 -10.97 -7.67 40.74
C ARG A 84 -10.08 -7.06 39.67
N GLU A 85 -9.86 -7.78 38.58
CA GLU A 85 -9.06 -7.28 37.45
C GLU A 85 -9.75 -6.11 36.74
N LEU A 86 -11.07 -6.19 36.53
CA LEU A 86 -11.85 -5.07 36.00
C LEU A 86 -11.78 -3.83 36.90
N TRP A 87 -11.90 -4.02 38.22
CA TRP A 87 -11.75 -2.93 39.20
C TRP A 87 -10.32 -2.37 39.25
N ARG A 88 -9.30 -3.22 39.11
CA ARG A 88 -7.90 -2.80 39.02
C ARG A 88 -7.65 -1.95 37.78
N ARG A 89 -8.19 -2.36 36.62
CA ARG A 89 -8.13 -1.58 35.37
C ARG A 89 -8.83 -0.23 35.50
N ALA A 90 -10.02 -0.21 36.09
CA ALA A 90 -10.77 1.03 36.33
C ALA A 90 -10.08 1.99 37.31
N ARG A 91 -9.33 1.48 38.29
CA ARG A 91 -8.54 2.28 39.23
C ARG A 91 -7.15 2.66 38.71
N ALA A 92 -6.63 1.92 37.73
CA ALA A 92 -5.35 2.19 37.09
C ALA A 92 -5.47 3.15 35.90
N THR A 93 -6.68 3.57 35.52
CA THR A 93 -6.88 4.67 34.56
C THR A 93 -6.50 5.99 35.25
N PRO A 94 -5.36 6.63 34.91
CA PRO A 94 -5.06 7.95 35.44
C PRO A 94 -6.08 8.93 34.84
N VAL A 95 -6.64 9.81 35.67
CA VAL A 95 -7.25 11.04 35.14
C VAL A 95 -6.12 11.80 34.44
N PRO A 96 -6.23 12.14 33.14
CA PRO A 96 -5.15 12.82 32.45
C PRO A 96 -4.96 14.18 33.11
N GLN A 97 -3.82 14.39 33.77
CA GLN A 97 -3.30 15.73 33.90
C GLN A 97 -2.87 16.19 32.51
N PRO A 98 -3.12 17.46 32.13
CA PRO A 98 -2.63 17.98 30.85
C PRO A 98 -1.11 18.12 30.93
N THR A 99 -0.42 17.01 30.76
CA THR A 99 0.96 17.00 30.29
C THR A 99 0.91 17.32 28.80
N GLU A 100 1.60 18.37 28.39
CA GLU A 100 1.93 18.64 26.99
C GLU A 100 2.73 17.46 26.44
N SER A 101 2.03 16.38 26.07
CA SER A 101 2.58 15.36 25.20
C SER A 101 2.49 15.93 23.80
N THR A 102 3.61 16.39 23.27
CA THR A 102 3.85 16.48 21.84
C THR A 102 3.84 15.08 21.23
N SER A 103 2.69 14.38 21.27
CA SER A 103 2.39 13.34 20.30
C SER A 103 1.92 14.09 19.06
N SER A 104 2.85 14.50 18.20
CA SER A 104 2.46 14.74 16.82
C SER A 104 1.94 13.40 16.31
N GLN A 105 0.62 13.21 16.27
CA GLN A 105 0.05 12.19 15.41
C GLN A 105 0.51 12.58 14.01
N THR A 106 1.56 11.93 13.51
CA THR A 106 2.02 12.14 12.13
C THR A 106 0.85 11.74 11.25
N LEU A 107 0.22 12.75 10.66
CA LEU A 107 -0.99 12.60 9.88
C LEU A 107 -0.64 11.72 8.67
N THR A 108 -1.13 10.48 8.61
CA THR A 108 -0.83 9.57 7.51
C THR A 108 -1.66 9.98 6.29
N ALA A 109 -1.02 10.13 5.15
CA ALA A 109 -1.66 10.38 3.88
C ALA A 109 -2.64 9.24 3.53
N HIS A 110 -3.76 9.59 2.88
CA HIS A 110 -4.55 8.58 2.17
C HIS A 110 -3.76 8.10 0.93
N GLU A 111 -3.98 6.86 0.49
CA GLU A 111 -3.26 6.23 -0.64
C GLU A 111 -3.22 7.09 -1.90
N GLY A 112 -4.35 7.70 -2.26
CA GLY A 112 -4.48 8.52 -3.46
C GLY A 112 -4.11 10.00 -3.28
N ALA A 113 -3.61 10.41 -2.11
CA ALA A 113 -3.27 11.80 -1.87
C ALA A 113 -2.09 12.25 -2.74
N PHE A 114 -2.08 13.50 -3.17
CA PHE A 114 -0.96 14.06 -3.92
C PHE A 114 0.32 14.04 -3.07
N LYS A 115 1.39 13.49 -3.63
CA LYS A 115 2.72 13.50 -3.01
C LYS A 115 3.44 14.81 -3.38
N PRO A 116 3.68 15.73 -2.42
CA PRO A 116 4.43 16.95 -2.68
C PRO A 116 5.83 16.66 -3.20
N LEU A 117 6.32 17.52 -4.10
CA LEU A 117 7.67 17.43 -4.67
C LEU A 117 8.74 17.98 -3.72
N ALA A 118 8.31 18.77 -2.74
CA ALA A 118 9.10 19.26 -1.62
C ALA A 118 8.18 19.47 -0.42
N ARG A 119 8.75 19.46 0.79
CA ARG A 119 7.99 19.56 2.04
C ARG A 119 8.61 20.60 2.97
N THR A 120 7.75 21.25 3.74
CA THR A 120 8.13 22.20 4.77
C THR A 120 7.24 22.02 5.99
N ALA A 121 7.79 22.31 7.17
CA ALA A 121 7.01 22.36 8.41
C ALA A 121 6.24 23.69 8.57
N ARG A 122 6.49 24.69 7.71
CA ARG A 122 5.78 25.97 7.76
C ARG A 122 4.33 25.80 7.32
N SER A 123 3.43 25.82 8.30
CA SER A 123 1.97 25.79 8.09
C SER A 123 1.32 27.17 8.22
N ARG A 124 2.11 28.23 8.47
CA ARG A 124 1.65 29.62 8.62
C ARG A 124 2.70 30.56 8.04
N LEU A 125 2.25 31.69 7.48
CA LEU A 125 3.12 32.70 6.88
C LEU A 125 2.61 34.09 7.26
N ASP A 126 3.53 34.97 7.64
CA ASP A 126 3.25 36.39 7.86
C ASP A 126 3.39 37.20 6.56
N ARG A 127 3.13 38.50 6.63
CA ARG A 127 3.24 39.41 5.48
C ARG A 127 4.64 39.42 4.87
N ALA A 128 5.68 39.38 5.70
CA ALA A 128 7.07 39.42 5.21
C ALA A 128 7.42 38.17 4.40
N ALA A 129 6.98 36.99 4.85
CA ALA A 129 7.14 35.75 4.10
C ALA A 129 6.36 35.77 2.77
N LEU A 130 5.15 36.35 2.74
CA LEU A 130 4.38 36.52 1.50
C LEU A 130 5.08 37.46 0.50
N GLU A 131 5.66 38.56 0.99
CA GLU A 131 6.45 39.49 0.16
C GLU A 131 7.73 38.83 -0.38
N GLN A 132 8.37 37.96 0.41
CA GLN A 132 9.49 37.13 -0.04
C GLN A 132 9.05 36.16 -1.13
N LEU A 133 7.92 35.44 -0.99
CA LEU A 133 7.42 34.56 -2.05
C LEU A 133 7.06 35.31 -3.34
N ALA A 134 6.73 36.60 -3.25
CA ALA A 134 6.43 37.44 -4.40
C ALA A 134 7.69 37.95 -5.14
N THR A 135 8.84 38.02 -4.46
CA THR A 135 10.03 38.69 -4.99
C THR A 135 11.28 37.81 -5.05
N GLN A 136 11.35 36.74 -4.27
CA GLN A 136 12.51 35.87 -4.07
C GLN A 136 12.18 34.41 -4.39
N GLU A 137 13.19 33.55 -4.35
CA GLU A 137 12.99 32.11 -4.49
C GLU A 137 12.18 31.53 -3.33
N MET A 138 11.27 30.60 -3.63
CA MET A 138 10.46 29.97 -2.59
C MET A 138 11.26 29.19 -1.53
N ALA A 139 12.50 28.80 -1.85
CA ALA A 139 13.42 28.15 -0.91
C ALA A 139 13.82 29.04 0.28
N GLU A 140 13.81 30.37 0.12
CA GLU A 140 14.09 31.31 1.22
C GLU A 140 12.98 31.29 2.30
N VAL A 141 11.77 30.89 1.89
CA VAL A 141 10.60 30.80 2.78
C VAL A 141 10.38 29.36 3.24
N PHE A 142 10.36 28.39 2.33
CA PHE A 142 9.99 27.02 2.67
C PHE A 142 11.18 26.11 3.01
N GLY A 143 12.41 26.55 2.74
CA GLY A 143 13.64 25.86 3.09
C GLY A 143 14.31 25.13 1.92
N VAL A 144 15.44 24.49 2.22
CA VAL A 144 16.37 23.92 1.22
C VAL A 144 15.74 22.82 0.34
N ALA A 145 14.71 22.11 0.82
CA ALA A 145 14.01 21.10 0.04
C ALA A 145 13.37 21.66 -1.25
N TYR A 146 13.11 22.97 -1.29
CA TYR A 146 12.56 23.67 -2.45
C TYR A 146 13.65 24.20 -3.39
N ARG A 147 14.92 23.83 -3.17
CA ARG A 147 16.04 24.13 -4.06
C ARG A 147 16.55 22.82 -4.65
N ARG A 148 16.32 22.62 -5.95
CA ARG A 148 16.86 21.48 -6.71
C ARG A 148 18.04 21.91 -7.56
N SER A 149 19.11 21.13 -7.56
CA SER A 149 20.31 21.42 -8.34
C SER A 149 19.97 21.61 -9.82
N GLY A 150 20.37 22.74 -10.39
CA GLY A 150 20.17 23.06 -11.81
C GLY A 150 18.75 23.49 -12.19
N VAL A 151 17.76 23.37 -11.31
CA VAL A 151 16.38 23.82 -11.59
C VAL A 151 16.25 25.31 -11.32
N GLU A 152 15.96 26.08 -12.36
CA GLU A 152 15.58 27.49 -12.21
C GLU A 152 14.11 27.57 -11.77
N VAL A 153 13.82 28.26 -10.67
CA VAL A 153 12.45 28.45 -10.20
C VAL A 153 12.07 29.91 -10.43
N ALA A 154 11.35 30.18 -11.53
CA ALA A 154 10.86 31.52 -11.86
C ALA A 154 9.48 31.82 -11.26
N ALA A 155 8.74 30.79 -10.82
CA ALA A 155 7.43 30.91 -10.19
C ALA A 155 7.51 31.81 -8.94
N ARG A 156 6.60 32.78 -8.87
CA ARG A 156 6.44 33.73 -7.75
C ARG A 156 4.98 33.83 -7.38
N LEU A 157 4.71 34.10 -6.11
CA LEU A 157 3.38 34.45 -5.63
C LEU A 157 2.96 35.80 -6.22
N ALA A 158 1.70 35.96 -6.61
CA ALA A 158 1.14 37.24 -7.04
C ALA A 158 1.90 37.86 -8.24
N ALA A 159 2.40 37.05 -9.17
CA ALA A 159 3.17 37.54 -10.32
C ALA A 159 2.31 38.36 -11.31
N THR A 160 0.99 38.14 -11.32
CA THR A 160 0.04 38.74 -12.27
C THR A 160 -0.90 39.77 -11.64
N THR A 161 -0.90 39.89 -10.30
CA THR A 161 -1.77 40.79 -9.55
C THR A 161 -1.03 41.40 -8.35
N PRO A 162 -1.37 42.61 -7.86
CA PRO A 162 -0.77 43.12 -6.63
C PRO A 162 -1.02 42.18 -5.43
N LEU A 163 -0.01 41.98 -4.58
CA LEU A 163 -0.09 41.09 -3.41
C LEU A 163 -1.18 41.55 -2.42
N ALA A 164 -2.31 40.84 -2.42
CA ALA A 164 -3.50 41.09 -1.61
C ALA A 164 -3.50 40.28 -0.29
N LEU A 165 -2.83 39.13 -0.27
CA LEU A 165 -2.69 38.33 0.94
C LEU A 165 -1.88 39.07 2.01
N THR A 166 -2.37 39.09 3.24
CA THR A 166 -1.71 39.74 4.38
C THR A 166 -1.18 38.75 5.40
N GLU A 167 -1.81 37.57 5.51
CA GLU A 167 -1.42 36.51 6.45
C GLU A 167 -1.94 35.16 5.94
N VAL A 168 -1.21 34.09 6.22
CA VAL A 168 -1.64 32.71 6.04
C VAL A 168 -1.81 32.08 7.41
N VAL A 169 -3.07 31.86 7.78
CA VAL A 169 -3.50 31.34 9.09
C VAL A 169 -3.27 29.83 9.19
N SER A 170 -3.53 29.09 8.11
CA SER A 170 -3.16 27.67 8.00
C SER A 170 -2.89 27.24 6.56
N LEU A 171 -1.91 26.36 6.40
CA LEU A 171 -1.62 25.54 5.22
C LEU A 171 -1.69 24.07 5.66
N GLU A 172 -2.64 23.35 5.10
CA GLU A 172 -2.90 21.96 5.44
C GLU A 172 -2.81 21.13 4.17
N LEU A 173 -1.82 20.23 4.08
CA LEU A 173 -1.61 19.41 2.88
C LEU A 173 -2.80 18.46 2.61
N TYR A 174 -3.45 17.98 3.67
CA TYR A 174 -4.57 17.05 3.63
C TYR A 174 -5.85 17.62 4.27
N GLY A 175 -5.90 18.95 4.43
CA GLY A 175 -7.09 19.65 4.95
C GLY A 175 -8.19 19.71 3.89
N GLY A 176 -9.43 20.06 4.30
CA GLY A 176 -10.54 20.32 3.38
C GLY A 176 -10.86 19.14 2.45
N ALA A 177 -11.69 18.20 2.89
CA ALA A 177 -12.08 16.98 2.15
C ALA A 177 -10.94 16.05 1.64
N GLY A 178 -9.66 16.45 1.64
CA GLY A 178 -8.51 15.55 1.53
C GLY A 178 -7.34 16.01 0.64
N ASP A 179 -7.53 16.99 -0.26
CA ASP A 179 -6.52 17.36 -1.26
C ASP A 179 -5.81 18.70 -0.98
N GLY A 180 -6.16 19.35 0.14
CA GLY A 180 -5.48 20.54 0.63
C GLY A 180 -6.43 21.62 1.11
N ARG A 181 -5.97 22.42 2.08
CA ARG A 181 -6.70 23.61 2.54
C ARG A 181 -5.75 24.75 2.87
N VAL A 182 -6.18 25.96 2.51
CA VAL A 182 -5.48 27.21 2.82
C VAL A 182 -6.47 28.18 3.46
N VAL A 183 -6.14 28.67 4.65
CA VAL A 183 -6.88 29.77 5.28
C VAL A 183 -5.99 31.00 5.33
N THR A 184 -6.42 32.09 4.71
CA THR A 184 -5.65 33.34 4.64
C THR A 184 -6.47 34.55 5.07
N ARG A 185 -5.77 35.63 5.42
CA ARG A 185 -6.32 37.00 5.48
C ARG A 185 -5.85 37.79 4.27
N PHE A 186 -6.68 38.72 3.84
CA PHE A 186 -6.37 39.57 2.69
C PHE A 186 -6.90 41.00 2.87
N GLU A 187 -6.37 41.90 2.04
CA GLU A 187 -6.84 43.27 1.85
C GLU A 187 -6.82 43.60 0.35
N GLY A 188 -7.91 44.17 -0.16
CA GLY A 188 -8.06 44.54 -1.57
C GLY A 188 -9.03 43.63 -2.31
N ASP A 189 -8.72 43.29 -3.56
CA ASP A 189 -9.59 42.49 -4.42
C ASP A 189 -9.67 41.02 -3.94
N PRO A 190 -10.86 40.52 -3.54
CA PRO A 190 -11.06 39.12 -3.13
C PRO A 190 -10.71 38.10 -4.22
N ARG A 191 -10.83 38.45 -5.51
CA ARG A 191 -10.45 37.57 -6.63
C ARG A 191 -8.95 37.42 -6.72
N ALA A 192 -8.21 38.52 -6.61
CA ALA A 192 -6.75 38.49 -6.54
C ALA A 192 -6.27 37.68 -5.33
N ALA A 193 -6.87 37.88 -4.15
CA ALA A 193 -6.57 37.11 -2.95
C ALA A 193 -6.85 35.61 -3.12
N THR A 194 -7.95 35.25 -3.78
CA THR A 194 -8.31 33.85 -4.08
C THR A 194 -7.29 33.20 -5.02
N LEU A 195 -6.88 33.89 -6.09
CA LEU A 195 -5.84 33.42 -7.00
C LEU A 195 -4.52 33.18 -6.25
N GLN A 196 -4.11 34.16 -5.45
CA GLN A 196 -2.87 34.10 -4.67
C GLN A 196 -2.88 32.97 -3.64
N ALA A 197 -4.03 32.65 -3.02
CA ALA A 197 -4.14 31.51 -2.11
C ALA A 197 -3.93 30.16 -2.84
N ALA A 198 -4.43 30.03 -4.07
CA ALA A 198 -4.21 28.86 -4.92
C ALA A 198 -2.75 28.79 -5.41
N GLU A 199 -2.18 29.91 -5.86
CA GLU A 199 -0.76 30.02 -6.24
C GLU A 199 0.14 29.61 -5.08
N LEU A 200 -0.14 30.10 -3.88
CA LEU A 200 0.58 29.75 -2.66
C LEU A 200 0.56 28.24 -2.41
N PHE A 201 -0.58 27.56 -2.57
CA PHE A 201 -0.63 26.11 -2.38
C PHE A 201 0.18 25.36 -3.43
N ALA A 202 0.16 25.81 -4.69
CA ALA A 202 1.00 25.22 -5.75
C ALA A 202 2.52 25.40 -5.47
N LEU A 203 2.92 26.54 -4.89
CA LEU A 203 4.29 26.74 -4.40
C LEU A 203 4.59 25.84 -3.20
N TYR A 204 3.66 25.75 -2.24
CA TYR A 204 3.79 24.95 -1.03
C TYR A 204 3.98 23.45 -1.32
N THR A 205 3.35 22.90 -2.35
CA THR A 205 3.55 21.50 -2.78
C THR A 205 4.80 21.28 -3.63
N GLY A 206 5.51 22.35 -4.00
CA GLY A 206 6.73 22.30 -4.80
C GLY A 206 6.49 21.98 -6.28
N MET A 207 5.26 22.12 -6.80
CA MET A 207 4.94 21.76 -8.18
C MET A 207 5.85 22.41 -9.23
N PRO A 208 6.29 23.68 -9.12
CA PRO A 208 7.22 24.27 -10.09
C PRO A 208 8.58 23.56 -10.20
N LEU A 209 8.96 22.73 -9.22
CA LEU A 209 10.25 22.03 -9.21
C LEU A 209 10.39 20.95 -10.29
N CYS A 210 9.29 20.53 -10.92
CA CYS A 210 9.32 19.56 -12.02
C CYS A 210 9.51 20.21 -13.40
N LEU A 211 9.41 21.54 -13.53
CA LEU A 211 9.57 22.26 -14.79
C LEU A 211 10.48 23.48 -14.57
N SER A 212 11.72 23.43 -15.05
CA SER A 212 12.69 24.51 -14.91
C SER A 212 12.26 25.76 -15.66
N GLY A 213 12.45 26.92 -15.04
CA GLY A 213 12.02 28.23 -15.53
C GLY A 213 10.50 28.44 -15.49
N SER A 214 9.74 27.51 -14.89
CA SER A 214 8.28 27.59 -14.92
C SER A 214 7.73 28.76 -14.12
N THR A 215 6.58 29.28 -14.55
CA THR A 215 5.81 30.32 -13.88
C THR A 215 4.42 29.83 -13.52
N LEU A 216 3.71 30.57 -12.67
CA LEU A 216 2.31 30.29 -12.34
C LEU A 216 1.40 31.13 -13.24
N THR A 217 0.38 30.49 -13.78
CA THR A 217 -0.72 31.13 -14.50
C THR A 217 -2.03 30.65 -13.92
N GLY A 218 -3.07 31.46 -13.94
CA GLY A 218 -4.34 31.05 -13.36
C GLY A 218 -5.45 32.05 -13.58
N GLY A 219 -6.65 31.65 -13.15
CA GLY A 219 -7.84 32.44 -13.26
C GLY A 219 -8.85 32.09 -12.17
N VAL A 220 -9.67 33.07 -11.83
CA VAL A 220 -10.77 32.94 -10.87
C VAL A 220 -12.07 33.24 -11.60
N ALA A 221 -13.12 32.47 -11.30
CA ALA A 221 -14.45 32.70 -11.82
C ALA A 221 -14.90 34.16 -11.64
N GLU A 222 -15.76 34.65 -12.55
CA GLU A 222 -16.32 36.00 -12.43
C GLU A 222 -17.16 36.13 -11.16
N SER A 223 -17.03 37.28 -10.50
CA SER A 223 -17.78 37.61 -9.29
C SER A 223 -17.90 39.12 -9.16
N ALA A 224 -18.99 39.59 -8.54
CA ALA A 224 -19.30 41.01 -8.31
C ALA A 224 -18.83 41.51 -6.93
N LEU A 225 -17.85 40.84 -6.31
CA LEU A 225 -17.31 41.25 -5.01
C LEU A 225 -16.43 42.49 -5.14
N GLU A 226 -16.70 43.50 -4.32
CA GLU A 226 -15.92 44.74 -4.24
C GLU A 226 -14.66 44.56 -3.36
N PRO A 227 -13.61 45.39 -3.53
CA PRO A 227 -12.43 45.35 -2.68
C PRO A 227 -12.73 45.59 -1.19
N HIS A 228 -12.23 44.71 -0.32
CA HIS A 228 -12.37 44.81 1.13
C HIS A 228 -11.26 44.04 1.87
N SER A 229 -11.26 44.08 3.20
CA SER A 229 -10.44 43.17 4.02
C SER A 229 -11.27 41.98 4.47
N GLY A 230 -10.67 40.79 4.54
CA GLY A 230 -11.42 39.60 4.90
C GLY A 230 -10.56 38.35 5.02
N THR A 231 -11.22 37.20 5.03
CA THR A 231 -10.60 35.88 5.03
C THR A 231 -10.94 35.10 3.78
N ILE A 232 -9.98 34.34 3.26
CA ILE A 232 -10.22 33.29 2.26
C ILE A 232 -10.07 31.94 2.95
N ASP A 233 -11.06 31.07 2.80
CA ASP A 233 -10.95 29.64 3.11
C ASP A 233 -11.04 28.88 1.79
N LEU A 234 -9.89 28.38 1.34
CA LEU A 234 -9.71 27.69 0.07
C LEU A 234 -9.53 26.19 0.33
N VAL A 235 -10.34 25.39 -0.33
CA VAL A 235 -10.24 23.93 -0.36
C VAL A 235 -9.79 23.50 -1.75
N VAL A 236 -8.73 22.71 -1.81
CA VAL A 236 -8.21 22.15 -3.06
C VAL A 236 -9.10 20.97 -3.44
N ASP A 237 -9.70 21.05 -4.62
CA ASP A 237 -10.61 20.03 -5.13
C ASP A 237 -9.84 18.99 -5.96
N ARG A 238 -8.81 19.44 -6.68
CA ARG A 238 -7.95 18.60 -7.51
C ARG A 238 -6.56 19.19 -7.61
N ILE A 239 -5.55 18.34 -7.51
CA ILE A 239 -4.14 18.69 -7.74
C ILE A 239 -3.47 17.55 -8.49
N ASP A 240 -2.71 17.88 -9.52
CA ASP A 240 -2.09 16.85 -10.35
C ASP A 240 -0.94 17.35 -11.22
N LEU A 241 -0.17 16.41 -11.81
CA LEU A 241 0.93 16.70 -12.75
C LEU A 241 0.57 16.50 -14.24
N VAL A 242 -0.60 15.92 -14.56
CA VAL A 242 -1.02 15.60 -15.94
C VAL A 242 -2.33 16.32 -16.24
N PRO A 243 -2.49 17.02 -17.38
CA PRO A 243 -1.58 17.06 -18.56
C PRO A 243 -0.39 18.02 -18.41
N ARG A 244 -0.49 18.94 -17.47
CA ARG A 244 0.57 19.80 -16.92
C ARG A 244 0.31 19.94 -15.43
N PRO A 245 1.29 20.35 -14.62
CA PRO A 245 1.02 20.55 -13.21
C PRO A 245 -0.06 21.61 -13.01
N PHE A 246 -1.15 21.23 -12.36
CA PHE A 246 -2.30 22.10 -12.14
C PHE A 246 -2.95 21.88 -10.77
N LEU A 247 -3.68 22.90 -10.32
CA LEU A 247 -4.50 22.89 -9.13
C LEU A 247 -5.86 23.54 -9.45
N GLN A 248 -6.93 22.90 -9.02
CA GLN A 248 -8.28 23.42 -9.02
C GLN A 248 -8.78 23.46 -7.58
N ALA A 249 -9.40 24.56 -7.20
CA ALA A 249 -9.85 24.78 -5.84
C ALA A 249 -11.13 25.62 -5.79
N THR A 250 -11.81 25.52 -4.66
CA THR A 250 -13.00 26.28 -4.32
C THR A 250 -12.71 27.13 -3.09
N ALA A 251 -12.95 28.43 -3.21
CA ALA A 251 -12.71 29.39 -2.14
C ALA A 251 -14.01 30.02 -1.63
N THR A 252 -14.11 30.21 -0.31
CA THR A 252 -15.17 30.99 0.31
C THR A 252 -14.58 32.26 0.94
N VAL A 253 -15.25 33.39 0.71
CA VAL A 253 -14.82 34.70 1.22
C VAL A 253 -15.63 34.99 2.48
N ASN A 254 -14.95 35.23 3.61
CA ASN A 254 -15.58 35.45 4.93
C ASN A 254 -16.55 34.33 5.37
N GLY A 255 -16.43 33.12 4.80
CA GLY A 255 -17.38 32.01 5.05
C GLY A 255 -18.75 32.21 4.41
N GLU A 256 -18.91 33.19 3.51
CA GLU A 256 -20.16 33.51 2.83
C GLU A 256 -20.19 32.92 1.42
N ALA A 257 -21.40 32.57 0.95
CA ALA A 257 -21.66 32.15 -0.42
C ALA A 257 -21.93 33.38 -1.32
N PRO A 258 -21.63 33.32 -2.64
CA PRO A 258 -21.19 32.16 -3.41
C PRO A 258 -19.67 31.90 -3.32
N SER A 259 -19.29 30.63 -3.44
CA SER A 259 -17.89 30.22 -3.55
C SER A 259 -17.29 30.58 -4.90
N LEU A 260 -15.99 30.89 -4.92
CA LEU A 260 -15.22 31.21 -6.11
C LEU A 260 -14.41 29.99 -6.55
N GLY A 261 -14.64 29.51 -7.78
CA GLY A 261 -13.77 28.53 -8.40
C GLY A 261 -12.48 29.19 -8.89
N VAL A 262 -11.34 28.56 -8.62
CA VAL A 262 -10.02 29.02 -9.05
C VAL A 262 -9.23 27.87 -9.66
N THR A 263 -8.43 28.18 -10.69
CA THR A 263 -7.50 27.25 -11.31
C THR A 263 -6.13 27.90 -11.45
N VAL A 264 -5.09 27.17 -11.07
CA VAL A 264 -3.69 27.54 -11.24
C VAL A 264 -2.98 26.43 -12.00
N MET A 265 -2.11 26.80 -12.94
CA MET A 265 -1.25 25.91 -13.69
C MET A 265 0.19 26.36 -13.56
N VAL A 266 1.10 25.40 -13.48
CA VAL A 266 2.53 25.61 -13.67
C VAL A 266 2.80 25.52 -15.16
N ALA A 267 3.26 26.62 -15.74
CA ALA A 267 3.57 26.72 -17.16
C ALA A 267 5.08 26.76 -17.37
N GLU A 268 5.59 25.86 -18.22
CA GLU A 268 6.96 25.95 -18.74
C GLU A 268 7.18 27.26 -19.52
N PRO A 269 8.44 27.74 -19.67
CA PRO A 269 8.74 28.86 -20.56
C PRO A 269 8.21 28.62 -21.97
N LEU A 270 7.77 29.68 -22.66
CA LEU A 270 7.22 29.56 -24.02
C LEU A 270 8.24 28.91 -24.96
N GLY A 271 7.86 27.79 -25.58
CA GLY A 271 8.71 27.02 -26.49
C GLY A 271 9.73 26.11 -25.80
N ALA A 272 9.70 25.99 -24.47
CA ALA A 272 10.50 25.02 -23.74
C ALA A 272 10.04 23.59 -24.07
N ASP A 273 11.01 22.69 -24.19
CA ASP A 273 10.78 21.27 -24.35
C ASP A 273 10.70 20.61 -22.97
N VAL A 274 9.71 19.76 -22.77
CA VAL A 274 9.45 19.04 -21.51
C VAL A 274 9.68 17.53 -21.66
N GLY A 275 10.36 17.11 -22.73
CA GLY A 275 10.77 15.74 -22.93
C GLY A 275 11.95 15.30 -22.04
N PRO A 276 12.42 14.06 -22.23
CA PRO A 276 13.51 13.48 -21.44
C PRO A 276 14.77 14.35 -21.43
N GLY A 277 15.23 14.75 -20.25
CA GLY A 277 16.41 15.59 -20.03
C GLY A 277 16.22 17.06 -20.38
N ARG A 278 14.98 17.48 -20.67
CA ARG A 278 14.67 18.85 -21.12
C ARG A 278 13.84 19.62 -20.09
N ALA A 279 12.97 18.95 -19.35
CA ALA A 279 12.10 19.60 -18.36
C ALA A 279 12.89 20.21 -17.16
N ALA A 280 14.00 19.59 -16.76
CA ALA A 280 14.83 20.04 -15.64
C ALA A 280 16.31 19.64 -15.87
N PRO A 281 17.28 20.55 -15.68
CA PRO A 281 18.69 20.22 -15.82
C PRO A 281 19.15 19.15 -14.82
N GLY A 282 20.03 18.24 -15.27
CA GLY A 282 20.65 17.22 -14.41
C GLY A 282 19.78 16.01 -14.08
N VAL A 283 18.55 15.94 -14.60
CA VAL A 283 17.63 14.81 -14.40
C VAL A 283 17.08 14.38 -15.76
N LEU A 284 17.17 13.10 -16.08
CA LEU A 284 16.62 12.56 -17.32
C LEU A 284 15.09 12.56 -17.29
N LEU A 285 14.49 11.92 -16.29
CA LEU A 285 13.03 11.89 -16.09
C LEU A 285 12.73 12.29 -14.64
N ASN A 286 11.68 13.05 -14.42
CA ASN A 286 11.27 13.50 -13.08
C ASN A 286 9.81 13.14 -12.80
N GLU A 287 9.25 13.64 -11.72
CA GLU A 287 7.92 13.26 -11.22
C GLU A 287 6.82 13.57 -12.25
N PHE A 288 6.98 14.66 -13.01
CA PHE A 288 6.08 14.99 -14.12
C PHE A 288 6.09 13.90 -15.20
N HIS A 289 7.27 13.42 -15.59
CA HIS A 289 7.41 12.33 -16.55
C HIS A 289 6.88 11.01 -15.99
N MET A 290 7.11 10.70 -14.70
CA MET A 290 6.57 9.51 -14.05
C MET A 290 5.03 9.50 -14.06
N ALA A 291 4.40 10.65 -13.78
CA ALA A 291 2.96 10.80 -13.87
C ALA A 291 2.44 10.60 -15.31
N HIS A 292 3.17 11.11 -16.31
CA HIS A 292 2.88 10.89 -17.73
C HIS A 292 3.01 9.42 -18.14
N LEU A 293 4.03 8.70 -17.68
CA LEU A 293 4.16 7.26 -17.89
C LEU A 293 3.02 6.48 -17.27
N ALA A 294 2.64 6.82 -16.05
CA ALA A 294 1.61 6.11 -15.31
C ALA A 294 0.22 6.25 -15.94
N ARG A 295 -0.15 7.43 -16.43
CA ARG A 295 -1.53 7.71 -16.90
C ARG A 295 -1.68 8.76 -18.00
N GLY A 296 -0.62 9.49 -18.34
CA GLY A 296 -0.64 10.54 -19.36
C GLY A 296 -0.14 10.07 -20.73
N ASP A 297 0.37 11.05 -21.47
CA ASP A 297 1.04 10.87 -22.76
C ASP A 297 2.47 10.35 -22.56
N GLN A 298 2.74 9.16 -23.08
CA GLN A 298 4.06 8.55 -22.95
C GLN A 298 5.13 9.24 -23.80
N ALA A 299 4.76 9.97 -24.86
CA ALA A 299 5.74 10.71 -25.67
C ALA A 299 6.39 11.86 -24.89
N ILE A 300 5.68 12.44 -23.93
CA ILE A 300 6.25 13.45 -23.03
C ILE A 300 7.35 12.81 -22.17
N ALA A 301 7.07 11.64 -21.60
CA ALA A 301 8.00 10.98 -20.70
C ALA A 301 9.10 10.18 -21.39
N MET A 302 8.86 9.69 -22.59
CA MET A 302 9.74 8.75 -23.27
C MET A 302 10.21 9.28 -24.61
N GLY A 303 9.76 10.45 -25.08
CA GLY A 303 10.12 10.96 -26.41
C GLY A 303 9.20 10.48 -27.55
N PRO A 304 9.30 11.12 -28.71
CA PRO A 304 8.33 11.01 -29.81
C PRO A 304 8.20 9.60 -30.40
N GLU A 305 9.22 8.76 -30.32
CA GLU A 305 9.16 7.38 -30.82
C GLU A 305 8.18 6.49 -30.04
N PHE A 306 7.80 6.89 -28.81
CA PHE A 306 6.80 6.21 -27.99
C PHE A 306 5.38 6.78 -28.17
N ALA A 307 5.17 7.78 -29.04
CA ALA A 307 3.88 8.44 -29.23
C ALA A 307 2.75 7.49 -29.68
N SER A 308 3.09 6.38 -30.34
CA SER A 308 2.12 5.38 -30.78
C SER A 308 1.38 4.66 -29.64
N TYR A 309 1.92 4.72 -28.42
CA TYR A 309 1.34 4.10 -27.22
C TYR A 309 0.36 5.01 -26.48
N THR A 310 0.34 6.31 -26.78
CA THR A 310 -0.55 7.25 -26.12
C THR A 310 -2.02 6.94 -26.41
N GLY A 311 -2.84 6.91 -25.36
CA GLY A 311 -4.27 6.59 -25.46
C GLY A 311 -4.62 5.14 -25.76
N ARG A 312 -3.65 4.22 -25.80
CA ARG A 312 -3.87 2.78 -25.99
C ARG A 312 -3.42 2.01 -24.74
N ARG A 313 -3.89 0.77 -24.62
CA ARG A 313 -3.30 -0.19 -23.68
C ARG A 313 -1.85 -0.41 -24.10
N ALA A 314 -0.93 -0.12 -23.19
CA ALA A 314 0.52 -0.21 -23.40
C ALA A 314 1.19 -0.41 -22.04
N THR A 315 2.48 -0.73 -22.04
CA THR A 315 3.27 -0.79 -20.82
C THR A 315 3.23 0.57 -20.11
N ARG A 316 2.83 0.57 -18.84
CA ARG A 316 2.75 1.75 -17.98
C ARG A 316 3.35 1.43 -16.62
N LEU A 317 3.78 2.45 -15.90
CA LEU A 317 4.06 2.32 -14.48
C LEU A 317 2.75 2.29 -13.68
N PRO A 318 2.79 1.80 -12.42
CA PRO A 318 1.69 2.03 -11.49
C PRO A 318 1.45 3.54 -11.25
N THR A 319 0.30 3.88 -10.68
CA THR A 319 -0.12 5.26 -10.40
C THR A 319 -0.57 5.43 -8.94
N GLY A 320 -0.86 6.67 -8.53
CA GLY A 320 -1.30 6.99 -7.18
C GLY A 320 -0.30 6.52 -6.12
N GLY A 321 -0.79 5.92 -5.04
CA GLY A 321 0.03 5.42 -3.94
C GLY A 321 0.90 4.21 -4.28
N LEU A 322 0.80 3.65 -5.49
CA LEU A 322 1.72 2.63 -6.00
C LEU A 322 2.78 3.18 -6.95
N LEU A 323 2.80 4.47 -7.30
CA LEU A 323 3.92 5.04 -8.05
C LEU A 323 5.11 5.24 -7.10
N LEU A 324 6.10 4.36 -7.17
CA LEU A 324 7.17 4.23 -6.17
C LEU A 324 8.56 4.45 -6.76
N VAL A 325 8.63 5.24 -7.84
CA VAL A 325 9.82 5.81 -8.47
C VAL A 325 9.49 7.25 -8.86
N ASP A 326 10.31 8.21 -8.44
CA ASP A 326 10.04 9.64 -8.67
C ASP A 326 10.88 10.21 -9.80
N ARG A 327 12.17 9.82 -9.87
CA ARG A 327 13.14 10.42 -10.78
C ARG A 327 14.07 9.37 -11.36
N VAL A 328 14.49 9.62 -12.58
CA VAL A 328 15.60 8.97 -13.26
C VAL A 328 16.66 10.04 -13.49
N LEU A 329 17.81 9.88 -12.84
CA LEU A 329 18.89 10.85 -12.91
C LEU A 329 19.64 10.71 -14.24
N ARG A 330 19.99 9.47 -14.61
CA ARG A 330 20.73 9.17 -15.85
C ARG A 330 20.38 7.80 -16.43
N PHE A 331 20.57 7.71 -17.74
CA PHE A 331 20.61 6.48 -18.51
C PHE A 331 21.98 6.37 -19.18
N ASP A 332 22.68 5.27 -18.95
CA ASP A 332 23.89 4.94 -19.69
C ASP A 332 23.60 3.74 -20.58
N GLY A 333 23.39 4.00 -21.86
CA GLY A 333 22.96 3.05 -22.86
C GLY A 333 22.48 3.77 -24.11
N ALA A 334 22.10 3.00 -25.13
CA ALA A 334 21.49 3.53 -26.35
C ALA A 334 20.14 2.85 -26.59
N ARG A 335 19.11 3.62 -26.94
CA ARG A 335 17.81 3.05 -27.29
C ARG A 335 17.94 2.12 -28.49
N GLY A 336 17.22 1.00 -28.45
CA GLY A 336 17.34 -0.08 -29.43
C GLY A 336 18.58 -0.97 -29.23
N ASN A 337 19.56 -0.56 -28.42
CA ASN A 337 20.64 -1.45 -27.97
C ASN A 337 20.21 -2.13 -26.67
N LEU A 338 19.90 -3.43 -26.79
CA LEU A 338 19.39 -4.24 -25.67
C LEU A 338 20.48 -5.15 -25.06
N GLU A 339 21.75 -4.93 -25.39
CA GLU A 339 22.88 -5.72 -24.88
C GLU A 339 23.30 -5.28 -23.47
N SER A 340 23.32 -3.98 -23.22
CA SER A 340 23.66 -3.42 -21.91
C SER A 340 23.08 -2.01 -21.74
N ALA A 341 22.64 -1.71 -20.52
CA ALA A 341 22.19 -0.40 -20.10
C ALA A 341 22.30 -0.28 -18.58
N SER A 342 22.45 0.93 -18.06
CA SER A 342 22.29 1.21 -16.63
C SER A 342 21.42 2.43 -16.37
N TYR A 343 20.82 2.44 -15.19
CA TYR A 343 19.89 3.47 -14.73
C TYR A 343 20.18 3.81 -13.28
N ASP A 344 20.20 5.11 -12.98
CA ASP A 344 20.16 5.59 -11.61
C ASP A 344 18.86 6.35 -11.37
N THR A 345 18.14 5.95 -10.32
CA THR A 345 16.79 6.44 -10.01
C THR A 345 16.68 6.85 -8.55
N GLU A 346 15.69 7.68 -8.25
CA GLU A 346 15.37 8.10 -6.90
C GLU A 346 13.88 7.90 -6.59
N TYR A 347 13.61 7.57 -5.33
CA TYR A 347 12.30 7.61 -4.71
C TYR A 347 12.40 8.29 -3.34
N ASP A 348 11.68 9.39 -3.16
CA ASP A 348 11.49 10.02 -1.86
C ASP A 348 10.44 9.22 -1.08
N SER A 349 10.74 8.87 0.17
CA SER A 349 9.84 8.11 1.06
C SER A 349 9.34 9.00 2.21
N PRO A 350 8.31 9.86 1.99
CA PRO A 350 7.76 10.70 3.04
C PRO A 350 7.32 9.91 4.28
N ALA A 351 7.58 10.45 5.47
CA ALA A 351 7.19 9.83 6.74
C ALA A 351 5.67 9.63 6.89
N ASP A 352 4.87 10.43 6.18
CA ASP A 352 3.41 10.36 6.15
C ASP A 352 2.86 9.43 5.07
N SER A 353 3.70 8.73 4.30
CA SER A 353 3.23 7.85 3.23
C SER A 353 2.22 6.83 3.75
N TRP A 354 1.14 6.60 2.97
CA TRP A 354 0.00 5.78 3.39
C TRP A 354 0.38 4.41 3.95
N TYR A 355 1.40 3.78 3.34
CA TYR A 355 1.85 2.44 3.67
C TYR A 355 2.52 2.35 5.04
N TYR A 356 3.13 3.43 5.56
CA TYR A 356 3.70 3.44 6.91
C TYR A 356 2.62 3.39 7.99
N GLY A 357 1.43 3.95 7.73
CA GLY A 357 0.30 3.88 8.65
C GLY A 357 -0.60 2.68 8.44
N ASP A 358 -0.39 1.89 7.38
CA ASP A 358 -1.18 0.69 7.07
C ASP A 358 -0.49 -0.62 7.39
N THR A 359 0.83 -0.62 7.54
CA THR A 359 1.59 -1.84 7.76
C THR A 359 1.67 -2.22 9.24
N ALA A 360 1.81 -3.51 9.52
CA ALA A 360 2.23 -4.03 10.82
C ALA A 360 3.74 -3.86 11.10
N ASN A 361 4.55 -3.57 10.07
CA ASN A 361 6.00 -3.37 10.20
C ASN A 361 6.33 -2.04 10.91
N ASP A 362 7.46 -1.97 11.62
CA ASP A 362 7.89 -0.70 12.24
C ASP A 362 8.42 0.33 11.23
N SER A 363 8.96 -0.15 10.12
CA SER A 363 9.46 0.64 9.00
C SER A 363 8.65 0.33 7.73
N MET A 364 9.28 0.49 6.57
CA MET A 364 8.71 0.24 5.27
C MET A 364 8.25 -1.23 5.15
N PRO A 365 7.06 -1.52 4.60
CA PRO A 365 6.63 -2.89 4.31
C PRO A 365 7.39 -3.47 3.11
N HIS A 366 7.53 -4.80 3.05
CA HIS A 366 8.39 -5.45 2.06
C HIS A 366 7.95 -5.18 0.63
N PHE A 367 6.63 -5.10 0.38
CA PHE A 367 6.13 -4.79 -0.95
C PHE A 367 6.64 -3.46 -1.49
N VAL A 368 6.94 -2.46 -0.65
CA VAL A 368 7.49 -1.17 -1.12
C VAL A 368 8.96 -1.29 -1.48
N TYR A 369 9.76 -2.08 -0.74
CA TYR A 369 11.13 -2.42 -1.17
C TYR A 369 11.11 -3.07 -2.56
N MET A 370 10.17 -4.00 -2.78
CA MET A 370 9.98 -4.64 -4.08
C MET A 370 9.49 -3.64 -5.13
N GLU A 371 8.43 -2.88 -4.88
CA GLU A 371 7.85 -1.99 -5.89
C GLU A 371 8.79 -0.87 -6.30
N THR A 372 9.51 -0.25 -5.36
CA THR A 372 10.55 0.74 -5.71
C THR A 372 11.64 0.10 -6.57
N SER A 373 12.12 -1.10 -6.22
CA SER A 373 13.17 -1.77 -6.99
C SER A 373 12.74 -2.24 -8.38
N LEU A 374 11.57 -2.86 -8.42
CA LEU A 374 10.99 -3.49 -9.59
C LEU A 374 10.50 -2.48 -10.61
N GLN A 375 9.85 -1.39 -10.20
CA GLN A 375 9.44 -0.33 -11.13
C GLN A 375 10.63 0.38 -11.78
N ALA A 376 11.73 0.61 -11.04
CA ALA A 376 12.92 1.24 -11.59
C ALA A 376 13.65 0.33 -12.60
N ALA A 377 13.81 -0.97 -12.28
CA ALA A 377 14.39 -1.95 -13.20
C ALA A 377 13.53 -2.12 -14.47
N LEU A 378 12.21 -2.21 -14.29
CA LEU A 378 11.21 -2.22 -15.35
C LEU A 378 11.36 -1.01 -16.27
N LEU A 379 11.40 0.20 -15.69
CA LEU A 379 11.46 1.43 -16.45
C LEU A 379 12.73 1.50 -17.28
N MET A 380 13.88 1.08 -16.74
CA MET A 380 15.13 1.01 -17.51
C MET A 380 14.98 0.12 -18.74
N GLY A 381 14.45 -1.10 -18.55
CA GLY A 381 14.20 -2.03 -19.63
C GLY A 381 13.29 -1.43 -20.69
N TYR A 382 12.19 -0.82 -20.27
CA TYR A 382 11.23 -0.21 -21.17
C TYR A 382 11.82 0.98 -21.94
N TYR A 383 12.60 1.82 -21.25
CA TYR A 383 13.30 2.97 -21.82
C TYR A 383 14.34 2.58 -22.86
N ALA A 384 14.98 1.41 -22.72
CA ALA A 384 15.88 0.86 -23.73
C ALA A 384 15.16 0.50 -25.05
N GLY A 385 13.82 0.41 -25.04
CA GLY A 385 13.00 0.27 -26.24
C GLY A 385 12.77 -1.16 -26.77
N PRO A 386 12.73 -2.23 -25.96
CA PRO A 386 12.42 -3.58 -26.46
C PRO A 386 11.03 -3.63 -27.10
N THR A 387 10.09 -2.78 -26.67
CA THR A 387 8.74 -2.68 -27.24
C THR A 387 8.73 -2.05 -28.63
N LEU A 388 9.73 -1.22 -28.96
CA LEU A 388 9.86 -0.58 -30.28
C LEU A 388 10.25 -1.58 -31.37
N THR A 389 10.71 -2.77 -31.00
CA THR A 389 11.03 -3.86 -31.95
C THR A 389 9.78 -4.48 -32.59
N GLN A 390 8.59 -4.25 -32.01
CA GLN A 390 7.30 -4.76 -32.52
C GLN A 390 6.26 -3.62 -32.62
N PRO A 391 6.42 -2.70 -33.58
CA PRO A 391 5.50 -1.56 -33.74
C PRO A 391 4.05 -2.00 -33.96
N GLY A 392 3.11 -1.33 -33.29
CA GLY A 392 1.67 -1.61 -33.40
C GLY A 392 1.16 -2.76 -32.52
N THR A 393 2.06 -3.56 -31.95
CA THR A 393 1.72 -4.61 -30.98
C THR A 393 1.57 -4.02 -29.58
N THR A 394 0.48 -4.35 -28.90
CA THR A 394 0.33 -4.06 -27.47
C THR A 394 1.09 -5.09 -26.68
N LEU A 395 2.01 -4.64 -25.84
CA LEU A 395 2.80 -5.50 -24.96
C LEU A 395 2.44 -5.18 -23.51
N SER A 396 2.08 -6.21 -22.75
CA SER A 396 1.90 -6.11 -21.31
C SER A 396 3.18 -6.53 -20.61
N LEU A 397 3.45 -5.90 -19.48
CA LEU A 397 4.68 -6.12 -18.75
C LEU A 397 4.41 -6.96 -17.51
N ARG A 398 5.18 -8.04 -17.33
CA ARG A 398 5.05 -8.91 -16.16
C ARG A 398 6.41 -9.20 -15.57
N ASN A 399 6.50 -9.08 -14.24
CA ASN A 399 7.61 -9.66 -13.50
C ASN A 399 7.48 -11.19 -13.55
N LEU A 400 8.60 -11.89 -13.70
CA LEU A 400 8.65 -13.35 -13.78
C LEU A 400 9.34 -13.99 -12.57
N GLY A 401 10.04 -13.19 -11.78
CA GLY A 401 10.78 -13.67 -10.63
C GLY A 401 12.00 -12.81 -10.31
N GLY A 402 12.69 -13.20 -9.26
CA GLY A 402 13.92 -12.57 -8.81
C GLY A 402 14.35 -13.09 -7.45
N THR A 403 15.47 -12.57 -6.98
CA THR A 403 16.00 -12.79 -5.64
C THR A 403 16.38 -11.44 -5.06
N ALA A 404 16.09 -11.22 -3.78
CA ALA A 404 16.49 -10.00 -3.10
C ALA A 404 16.93 -10.23 -1.67
N THR A 405 17.69 -9.29 -1.11
CA THR A 405 18.23 -9.36 0.25
C THR A 405 18.26 -7.98 0.87
N VAL A 406 17.69 -7.85 2.07
CA VAL A 406 17.91 -6.70 2.95
C VAL A 406 19.31 -6.82 3.55
N LEU A 407 20.14 -5.80 3.37
CA LEU A 407 21.51 -5.73 3.86
C LEU A 407 21.59 -4.98 5.19
N ARG A 408 20.75 -3.96 5.35
CA ARG A 408 20.67 -3.08 6.52
C ARG A 408 19.20 -2.79 6.83
N GLN A 409 18.86 -2.84 8.12
CA GLN A 409 17.57 -2.35 8.61
C GLN A 409 17.72 -0.84 8.87
N VAL A 410 16.97 -0.03 8.14
CA VAL A 410 17.02 1.43 8.19
C VAL A 410 15.58 1.96 8.27
N ASP A 411 15.35 3.03 9.04
CA ASP A 411 14.10 3.79 8.93
C ASP A 411 14.20 4.67 7.68
N LEU A 412 13.32 4.43 6.71
CA LEU A 412 13.36 5.08 5.41
C LEU A 412 12.46 6.32 5.35
N ARG A 413 11.79 6.68 6.46
CA ARG A 413 10.96 7.87 6.55
C ARG A 413 11.79 9.13 6.29
N ASP A 414 11.22 10.01 5.46
CA ASP A 414 11.82 11.26 4.97
C ASP A 414 13.18 11.10 4.29
N SER A 415 13.51 9.88 3.83
CA SER A 415 14.72 9.58 3.09
C SER A 415 14.49 9.63 1.58
N THR A 416 15.53 9.95 0.83
CA THR A 416 15.59 9.71 -0.62
C THR A 416 16.33 8.39 -0.85
N ILE A 417 15.61 7.40 -1.36
CA ILE A 417 16.14 6.09 -1.74
C ILE A 417 16.72 6.22 -3.14
N GLN A 418 18.02 5.93 -3.26
CA GLN A 418 18.73 5.92 -4.54
C GLN A 418 18.88 4.47 -5.00
N GLN A 419 18.62 4.22 -6.28
CA GLN A 419 18.82 2.90 -6.87
C GLN A 419 19.71 2.98 -8.09
N SER A 420 20.69 2.08 -8.16
CA SER A 420 21.44 1.79 -9.38
C SER A 420 21.03 0.43 -9.94
N SER A 421 20.75 0.36 -11.23
CA SER A 421 20.32 -0.86 -11.93
C SER A 421 21.16 -1.12 -13.17
N ARG A 422 21.38 -2.38 -13.53
CA ARG A 422 22.02 -2.79 -14.80
C ARG A 422 21.23 -3.86 -15.51
N LEU A 423 21.09 -3.72 -16.83
CA LEU A 423 20.56 -4.75 -17.72
C LEU A 423 21.64 -5.82 -17.90
N LEU A 424 21.34 -7.05 -17.47
CA LEU A 424 22.25 -8.19 -17.55
C LEU A 424 22.09 -8.99 -18.84
N SER A 425 20.85 -9.13 -19.31
CA SER A 425 20.55 -9.88 -20.52
C SER A 425 19.20 -9.50 -21.11
N THR A 426 19.09 -9.65 -22.43
CA THR A 426 17.82 -9.60 -23.17
C THR A 426 17.70 -10.87 -24.02
N THR A 427 16.56 -11.55 -23.93
CA THR A 427 16.20 -12.68 -24.80
C THR A 427 14.95 -12.30 -25.59
N ILE A 428 15.03 -12.32 -26.91
CA ILE A 428 13.87 -12.08 -27.79
C ILE A 428 13.24 -13.42 -28.16
N LEU A 429 11.92 -13.51 -28.00
CA LEU A 429 11.12 -14.69 -28.29
C LEU A 429 9.96 -14.30 -29.24
N PRO A 430 9.33 -15.25 -29.94
CA PRO A 430 8.10 -14.95 -30.68
C PRO A 430 7.03 -14.34 -29.75
N GLY A 431 6.55 -13.15 -30.08
CA GLY A 431 5.53 -12.42 -29.31
C GLY A 431 5.96 -11.93 -27.93
N SER A 432 7.23 -12.07 -27.54
CA SER A 432 7.71 -11.58 -26.25
C SER A 432 9.21 -11.26 -26.18
N SER A 433 9.62 -10.53 -25.16
CA SER A 433 11.03 -10.34 -24.82
C SER A 433 11.22 -10.44 -23.32
N LEU A 434 12.33 -11.04 -22.89
CA LEU A 434 12.67 -11.24 -21.49
C LEU A 434 13.93 -10.44 -21.18
N GLN A 435 13.94 -9.70 -20.08
CA GLN A 435 15.08 -8.92 -19.62
C GLN A 435 15.40 -9.23 -18.17
N THR A 436 16.67 -9.45 -17.88
CA THR A 436 17.17 -9.67 -16.50
C THR A 436 17.98 -8.48 -16.05
N PHE A 437 17.82 -8.10 -14.78
CA PHE A 437 18.42 -6.92 -14.19
C PHE A 437 19.04 -7.24 -12.84
N GLU A 438 20.16 -6.60 -12.51
CA GLU A 438 20.60 -6.43 -11.13
C GLU A 438 20.28 -5.02 -10.65
N TYR A 439 20.05 -4.87 -9.34
CA TYR A 439 19.86 -3.56 -8.72
C TYR A 439 20.41 -3.50 -7.29
N THR A 440 20.74 -2.29 -6.85
CA THR A 440 21.10 -1.96 -5.47
C THR A 440 20.43 -0.67 -5.05
N LEU A 441 19.69 -0.70 -3.95
CA LEU A 441 19.09 0.45 -3.28
C LEU A 441 20.00 0.90 -2.14
N SER A 442 20.20 2.20 -2.05
CA SER A 442 21.04 2.87 -1.08
C SER A 442 20.33 4.08 -0.48
N VAL A 443 20.70 4.43 0.74
CA VAL A 443 20.31 5.67 1.40
C VAL A 443 21.57 6.23 2.07
N ASP A 444 21.77 7.55 2.03
CA ASP A 444 22.99 8.21 2.52
C ASP A 444 24.29 7.62 1.95
N GLY A 445 24.25 7.13 0.70
CA GLY A 445 25.39 6.50 0.02
C GLY A 445 25.69 5.06 0.48
N GLU A 446 24.92 4.49 1.41
CA GLU A 446 25.12 3.12 1.90
C GLU A 446 24.03 2.16 1.38
N PRO A 447 24.40 1.02 0.77
CA PRO A 447 23.45 0.00 0.35
C PRO A 447 22.64 -0.58 1.51
N PHE A 448 21.33 -0.77 1.31
CA PHE A 448 20.47 -1.43 2.29
C PHE A 448 19.62 -2.56 1.70
N TYR A 449 19.45 -2.62 0.37
CA TYR A 449 18.71 -3.68 -0.31
C TYR A 449 19.32 -3.94 -1.68
N ARG A 450 19.43 -5.20 -2.08
CA ARG A 450 19.95 -5.59 -3.40
C ARG A 450 19.21 -6.79 -3.94
N GLY A 451 19.22 -6.95 -5.26
CA GLY A 451 18.62 -8.11 -5.87
C GLY A 451 18.83 -8.21 -7.36
N GLU A 452 18.31 -9.29 -7.91
CA GLU A 452 18.15 -9.51 -9.34
C GLU A 452 16.67 -9.75 -9.65
N THR A 453 16.24 -9.38 -10.85
CA THR A 453 14.88 -9.62 -11.28
C THR A 453 14.77 -9.82 -12.78
N MET A 454 13.74 -10.54 -13.21
CA MET A 454 13.42 -10.78 -14.60
C MET A 454 12.03 -10.24 -14.92
N PHE A 455 11.95 -9.47 -16.00
CA PHE A 455 10.70 -9.00 -16.59
C PHE A 455 10.51 -9.56 -17.99
N GLY A 456 9.25 -9.75 -18.38
CA GLY A 456 8.88 -10.01 -19.75
C GLY A 456 7.88 -8.99 -20.28
N TYR A 457 8.04 -8.67 -21.56
CA TYR A 457 7.08 -7.90 -22.37
C TYR A 457 6.37 -8.91 -23.27
N PHE A 458 5.06 -9.03 -23.13
CA PHE A 458 4.30 -10.09 -23.77
C PHE A 458 3.16 -9.53 -24.60
N SER A 459 3.00 -10.03 -25.82
CA SER A 459 1.77 -9.84 -26.58
C SER A 459 0.59 -10.53 -25.88
N ASP A 460 -0.63 -10.14 -26.25
CA ASP A 460 -1.83 -10.78 -25.71
C ASP A 460 -1.86 -12.30 -26.00
N GLU A 461 -1.39 -12.72 -27.18
CA GLU A 461 -1.27 -14.12 -27.56
C GLU A 461 -0.27 -14.87 -26.66
N ALA A 462 0.89 -14.27 -26.37
CA ALA A 462 1.88 -14.88 -25.49
C ALA A 462 1.38 -14.99 -24.03
N LEU A 463 0.56 -14.04 -23.57
CA LEU A 463 -0.04 -14.08 -22.23
C LEU A 463 -1.20 -15.07 -22.11
N ALA A 464 -1.96 -15.30 -23.18
CA ALA A 464 -3.09 -16.22 -23.16
C ALA A 464 -2.65 -17.68 -22.89
N ASN A 465 -1.42 -18.03 -23.25
CA ASN A 465 -0.86 -19.38 -23.13
C ASN A 465 -0.13 -19.65 -21.80
N GLN A 466 -0.53 -19.00 -20.71
CA GLN A 466 0.07 -19.22 -19.39
C GLN A 466 -0.31 -20.57 -18.80
N THR A 467 0.69 -21.43 -18.56
CA THR A 467 0.52 -22.77 -17.99
C THR A 467 0.82 -22.85 -16.50
N GLY A 468 1.01 -21.72 -15.80
CA GLY A 468 1.34 -21.74 -14.38
C GLY A 468 2.74 -22.28 -14.08
N LEU A 469 3.03 -22.51 -12.80
CA LEU A 469 4.32 -23.05 -12.34
C LEU A 469 4.49 -24.54 -12.68
N ASP A 470 3.39 -25.25 -12.86
CA ASP A 470 3.35 -26.71 -12.96
C ASP A 470 3.02 -27.21 -14.38
N ALA A 471 3.26 -26.38 -15.40
CA ALA A 471 3.04 -26.70 -16.81
C ALA A 471 1.61 -27.21 -17.11
N GLY A 472 0.62 -26.55 -16.52
CA GLY A 472 -0.81 -26.81 -16.69
C GLY A 472 -1.33 -27.95 -15.81
N ARG A 473 -0.46 -28.68 -15.11
CA ARG A 473 -0.88 -29.73 -14.18
C ARG A 473 -1.49 -29.09 -12.94
N PHE A 474 -2.65 -29.60 -12.54
CA PHE A 474 -3.23 -29.25 -11.26
C PHE A 474 -2.36 -29.79 -10.12
N VAL A 475 -1.93 -28.89 -9.24
CA VAL A 475 -1.24 -29.23 -7.99
C VAL A 475 -2.12 -28.71 -6.85
N PRO A 476 -2.68 -29.59 -6.01
CA PRO A 476 -3.49 -29.16 -4.87
C PRO A 476 -2.62 -28.47 -3.83
N THR A 477 -3.24 -27.63 -3.00
CA THR A 477 -2.61 -27.14 -1.77
C THR A 477 -2.30 -28.30 -0.82
N TRP A 478 -1.37 -28.09 0.11
CA TRP A 478 -1.04 -29.12 1.09
C TRP A 478 -2.26 -29.54 1.92
N LEU A 479 -3.11 -28.58 2.32
CA LEU A 479 -4.34 -28.87 3.06
C LEU A 479 -5.30 -29.77 2.28
N ALA A 480 -5.50 -29.48 0.98
CA ALA A 480 -6.34 -30.32 0.11
C ALA A 480 -5.79 -31.75 -0.05
N GLY A 481 -4.46 -31.93 0.03
CA GLY A 481 -3.81 -33.24 0.05
C GLY A 481 -3.90 -33.98 1.40
N HIS A 482 -4.34 -33.32 2.47
CA HIS A 482 -4.39 -33.85 3.83
C HIS A 482 -5.79 -33.69 4.45
N PRO A 483 -6.82 -34.43 3.98
CA PRO A 483 -8.21 -34.29 4.44
C PRO A 483 -8.42 -34.63 5.93
N ASP A 484 -7.49 -35.37 6.54
CA ASP A 484 -7.49 -35.68 7.96
C ASP A 484 -6.90 -34.56 8.83
N ALA A 485 -6.28 -33.55 8.23
CA ALA A 485 -5.85 -32.36 8.96
C ALA A 485 -7.06 -31.66 9.59
N ARG A 486 -6.84 -31.07 10.77
CA ARG A 486 -7.85 -30.30 11.50
C ARG A 486 -7.29 -28.90 11.69
N PRO A 487 -7.49 -28.00 10.71
CA PRO A 487 -7.00 -26.64 10.85
C PRO A 487 -7.77 -25.92 11.96
N ARG A 488 -7.04 -25.11 12.72
CA ARG A 488 -7.62 -24.07 13.57
C ARG A 488 -7.60 -22.74 12.80
N VAL A 489 -8.47 -21.81 13.16
CA VAL A 489 -8.61 -20.55 12.42
C VAL A 489 -8.09 -19.39 13.26
N ILE A 490 -7.23 -18.56 12.65
CA ILE A 490 -6.92 -17.21 13.12
C ILE A 490 -7.87 -16.24 12.40
N ASP A 491 -8.74 -15.57 13.15
CA ASP A 491 -9.66 -14.56 12.64
C ASP A 491 -8.96 -13.18 12.57
N VAL A 492 -8.28 -12.93 11.45
CA VAL A 492 -7.51 -11.71 11.21
C VAL A 492 -8.43 -10.49 11.13
N ALA A 493 -9.61 -10.63 10.53
CA ALA A 493 -10.59 -9.56 10.43
C ALA A 493 -11.11 -9.12 11.81
N ALA A 494 -11.42 -10.06 12.70
CA ALA A 494 -11.83 -9.76 14.08
C ALA A 494 -10.69 -9.08 14.86
N ARG A 495 -9.46 -9.58 14.77
CA ARG A 495 -8.30 -8.95 15.41
C ARG A 495 -8.07 -7.52 14.90
N ARG A 496 -8.15 -7.32 13.59
CA ARG A 496 -8.04 -6.00 12.95
C ARG A 496 -9.15 -5.06 13.39
N SER A 497 -10.34 -5.55 13.73
CA SER A 497 -11.43 -4.70 14.21
C SER A 497 -11.15 -4.09 15.60
N ASP A 498 -10.24 -4.67 16.39
CA ASP A 498 -9.80 -4.11 17.67
C ASP A 498 -8.82 -2.94 17.43
N PRO A 499 -9.17 -1.70 17.81
CA PRO A 499 -8.26 -0.55 17.68
C PRO A 499 -7.03 -0.65 18.58
N ALA A 500 -7.07 -1.47 19.64
CA ALA A 500 -5.95 -1.69 20.54
C ALA A 500 -4.97 -2.76 20.03
N ALA A 501 -5.33 -3.54 19.01
CA ALA A 501 -4.46 -4.54 18.42
C ALA A 501 -3.25 -3.87 17.75
N ARG A 502 -2.05 -4.20 18.27
CA ARG A 502 -0.74 -3.75 17.78
C ARG A 502 -0.17 -4.69 16.72
N GLY A 503 0.70 -4.21 15.84
CA GLY A 503 1.31 -5.06 14.80
C GLY A 503 0.24 -5.71 13.93
N CYS A 504 -0.68 -4.90 13.40
CA CYS A 504 -1.79 -5.35 12.58
C CYS A 504 -1.84 -4.51 11.32
N SER A 505 -1.85 -5.16 10.15
CA SER A 505 -1.98 -4.48 8.87
C SER A 505 -3.43 -4.02 8.66
N ARG A 506 -3.61 -2.79 8.22
CA ARG A 506 -4.90 -2.07 8.19
C ARG A 506 -5.15 -1.42 6.83
N ARG A 507 -6.39 -0.94 6.65
CA ARG A 507 -6.92 -0.25 5.45
C ARG A 507 -6.45 -0.91 4.15
N LYS A 508 -5.49 -0.33 3.42
CA LYS A 508 -5.08 -0.81 2.10
C LYS A 508 -4.15 -2.02 2.15
N LEU A 509 -3.53 -2.31 3.31
CA LEU A 509 -2.74 -3.53 3.57
C LEU A 509 -3.50 -4.60 4.36
N ALA A 510 -4.82 -4.46 4.51
CA ALA A 510 -5.68 -5.55 4.97
C ALA A 510 -5.87 -6.59 3.85
N LEU A 511 -4.81 -7.38 3.59
CA LEU A 511 -4.74 -8.26 2.42
C LEU A 511 -5.36 -9.66 2.62
N ILE A 512 -5.62 -10.06 3.86
CA ILE A 512 -6.27 -11.33 4.24
C ILE A 512 -7.25 -11.10 5.38
N ASP A 513 -8.22 -12.01 5.53
CA ASP A 513 -9.27 -11.94 6.55
C ASP A 513 -9.22 -13.10 7.56
N SER A 514 -8.67 -14.24 7.17
CA SER A 514 -8.52 -15.42 8.03
C SER A 514 -7.29 -16.23 7.63
N VAL A 515 -6.72 -16.97 8.58
CA VAL A 515 -5.66 -17.95 8.31
C VAL A 515 -6.06 -19.29 8.93
N ASP A 516 -6.14 -20.33 8.10
CA ASP A 516 -6.21 -21.71 8.53
C ASP A 516 -4.80 -22.20 8.90
N VAL A 517 -4.65 -22.72 10.12
CA VAL A 517 -3.36 -23.14 10.68
C VAL A 517 -3.38 -24.62 11.03
N VAL A 518 -2.34 -25.32 10.60
CA VAL A 518 -2.02 -26.68 11.08
C VAL A 518 -0.63 -26.64 11.71
N ASP A 519 -0.56 -26.61 13.05
CA ASP A 519 0.66 -26.29 13.81
C ASP A 519 1.84 -27.26 13.52
N GLU A 520 1.57 -28.56 13.34
CA GLU A 520 2.57 -29.58 12.98
C GLU A 520 2.50 -29.95 11.48
N GLY A 521 1.86 -29.09 10.68
CA GLY A 521 1.60 -29.29 9.27
C GLY A 521 2.71 -28.80 8.35
N GLY A 522 2.45 -28.93 7.04
CA GLY A 522 3.30 -28.41 5.99
C GLY A 522 4.51 -29.28 5.67
N ASN A 523 5.27 -28.89 4.66
CA ASN A 523 6.39 -29.70 4.12
C ASN A 523 7.53 -29.91 5.11
N TYR A 524 7.65 -29.03 6.11
CA TYR A 524 8.71 -29.05 7.11
C TYR A 524 8.22 -29.47 8.50
N ARG A 525 6.91 -29.74 8.67
CA ARG A 525 6.28 -30.11 9.95
C ARG A 525 6.55 -29.11 11.09
N ALA A 526 6.67 -27.82 10.76
CA ALA A 526 6.86 -26.75 11.74
C ALA A 526 5.72 -25.71 11.69
N GLY A 527 4.66 -26.00 10.96
CA GLY A 527 3.51 -25.13 10.77
C GLY A 527 3.13 -25.00 9.30
N TYR A 528 1.82 -24.95 9.07
CA TYR A 528 1.23 -24.67 7.78
C TYR A 528 0.15 -23.62 7.91
N LEU A 529 0.20 -22.63 7.03
CA LEU A 529 -0.75 -21.55 6.94
C LEU A 529 -1.44 -21.61 5.58
N HIS A 530 -2.75 -21.41 5.57
CA HIS A 530 -3.55 -21.31 4.36
C HIS A 530 -4.54 -20.16 4.49
N SER A 531 -4.77 -19.44 3.40
CA SER A 531 -5.78 -18.39 3.35
C SER A 531 -6.42 -18.36 1.97
N LEU A 532 -7.74 -18.25 1.96
CA LEU A 532 -8.55 -18.07 0.75
C LEU A 532 -9.25 -16.71 0.81
N ARG A 533 -9.00 -15.87 -0.19
CA ARG A 533 -9.63 -14.55 -0.32
C ARG A 533 -10.35 -14.44 -1.66
N THR A 534 -11.60 -14.01 -1.65
CA THR A 534 -12.31 -13.61 -2.88
C THR A 534 -11.70 -12.34 -3.46
N ILE A 535 -11.49 -12.31 -4.77
CA ILE A 535 -11.06 -11.11 -5.50
C ILE A 535 -12.26 -10.20 -5.68
N ASP A 536 -12.18 -8.99 -5.13
CA ASP A 536 -13.14 -7.92 -5.45
C ASP A 536 -12.61 -7.13 -6.67
N PRO A 537 -13.31 -7.10 -7.81
CA PRO A 537 -12.91 -6.29 -8.97
C PRO A 537 -12.75 -4.79 -8.66
N ALA A 538 -13.37 -4.30 -7.57
CA ALA A 538 -13.25 -2.93 -7.09
C ALA A 538 -12.06 -2.72 -6.12
N ASP A 539 -11.25 -3.75 -5.87
CA ASP A 539 -10.04 -3.62 -5.05
C ASP A 539 -9.16 -2.48 -5.57
N TRP A 540 -8.71 -1.64 -4.64
CA TRP A 540 -8.08 -0.36 -4.92
C TRP A 540 -6.87 -0.48 -5.86
N PHE A 541 -6.08 -1.54 -5.72
CA PHE A 541 -4.87 -1.74 -6.50
C PHE A 541 -5.15 -1.97 -7.99
N PHE A 542 -6.33 -2.46 -8.40
CA PHE A 542 -6.65 -2.59 -9.83
C PHE A 542 -6.75 -1.24 -10.54
N SER A 543 -7.13 -0.19 -9.81
CA SER A 543 -7.13 1.19 -10.31
C SER A 543 -5.75 1.85 -10.32
N ARG A 544 -4.73 1.17 -9.79
CA ARG A 544 -3.38 1.70 -9.56
C ARG A 544 -2.28 0.93 -10.29
N HIS A 545 -2.37 -0.39 -10.33
CA HIS A 545 -1.30 -1.29 -10.75
C HIS A 545 -1.34 -1.59 -12.27
N PHE A 546 -1.05 -0.55 -13.04
CA PHE A 546 -1.10 -0.45 -14.52
C PHE A 546 -2.45 0.01 -15.08
N HIS A 547 -2.48 1.27 -15.51
CA HIS A 547 -3.63 1.85 -16.19
C HIS A 547 -3.93 1.10 -17.51
N LEU A 548 -5.19 0.69 -17.69
CA LEU A 548 -5.69 -0.12 -18.82
C LEU A 548 -5.22 -1.59 -18.85
N ASP A 549 -4.54 -2.07 -17.82
CA ASP A 549 -4.06 -3.46 -17.71
C ASP A 549 -4.18 -3.98 -16.27
N PRO A 550 -5.41 -4.05 -15.72
CA PRO A 550 -5.62 -4.31 -14.30
C PRO A 550 -5.20 -5.73 -13.91
N VAL A 551 -4.25 -5.81 -12.99
CA VAL A 551 -3.71 -7.05 -12.42
C VAL A 551 -3.30 -6.81 -10.98
N ILE A 552 -3.34 -7.82 -10.11
CA ILE A 552 -2.82 -7.68 -8.73
C ILE A 552 -1.29 -7.51 -8.76
N PRO A 553 -0.69 -6.56 -7.99
CA PRO A 553 0.75 -6.52 -7.80
C PRO A 553 1.31 -7.82 -7.23
N GLY A 554 2.33 -8.38 -7.89
CA GLY A 554 3.01 -9.57 -7.39
C GLY A 554 3.60 -9.34 -6.00
N SER A 555 4.12 -8.14 -5.75
CA SER A 555 4.60 -7.67 -4.45
C SER A 555 3.54 -7.71 -3.35
N LEU A 556 2.27 -7.38 -3.64
CA LEU A 556 1.17 -7.54 -2.69
C LEU A 556 0.80 -9.01 -2.46
N GLY A 557 1.03 -9.89 -3.44
CA GLY A 557 0.96 -11.34 -3.23
C GLY A 557 1.99 -11.82 -2.20
N VAL A 558 3.23 -11.32 -2.30
CA VAL A 558 4.28 -11.57 -1.29
C VAL A 558 3.88 -11.00 0.08
N GLU A 559 3.41 -9.76 0.12
CA GLU A 559 2.95 -9.11 1.36
C GLU A 559 1.77 -9.84 2.01
N SER A 560 0.91 -10.50 1.23
CA SER A 560 -0.18 -11.33 1.77
C SER A 560 0.34 -12.53 2.55
N VAL A 561 1.43 -13.15 2.07
CA VAL A 561 2.09 -14.26 2.79
C VAL A 561 2.79 -13.73 4.04
N ILE A 562 3.45 -12.56 3.96
CA ILE A 562 4.03 -11.90 5.14
C ILE A 562 2.96 -11.63 6.19
N HIS A 563 1.81 -11.08 5.79
CA HIS A 563 0.68 -10.80 6.67
C HIS A 563 0.18 -12.08 7.36
N ALA A 564 0.04 -13.21 6.64
CA ALA A 564 -0.35 -14.48 7.25
C ALA A 564 0.66 -14.96 8.30
N VAL A 565 1.96 -14.85 8.01
CA VAL A 565 3.02 -15.24 8.95
C VAL A 565 3.07 -14.31 10.17
N GLN A 566 2.89 -13.00 9.98
CA GLN A 566 2.82 -12.03 11.07
C GLN A 566 1.68 -12.38 12.05
N GLU A 567 0.48 -12.67 11.53
CA GLU A 567 -0.66 -13.04 12.35
C GLU A 567 -0.43 -14.38 13.08
N TRP A 568 0.17 -15.36 12.40
CA TRP A 568 0.57 -16.62 13.03
C TRP A 568 1.61 -16.43 14.14
N MET A 569 2.63 -15.59 13.95
CA MET A 569 3.66 -15.34 14.97
C MET A 569 3.07 -14.75 16.26
N LEU A 570 2.06 -13.88 16.13
CA LEU A 570 1.38 -13.27 17.28
C LEU A 570 0.48 -14.29 17.98
N ASP A 571 -0.28 -15.06 17.21
CA ASP A 571 -1.15 -16.13 17.72
C ASP A 571 -0.34 -17.25 18.40
N ALA A 572 0.86 -17.57 17.90
CA ALA A 572 1.80 -18.50 18.51
C ALA A 572 2.47 -17.96 19.80
N GLY A 573 2.15 -16.73 20.22
CA GLY A 573 2.66 -16.13 21.46
C GLY A 573 4.10 -15.62 21.36
N PHE A 574 4.68 -15.44 20.16
CA PHE A 574 6.07 -14.99 20.04
C PHE A 574 6.28 -13.53 20.48
N ALA A 575 5.21 -12.76 20.64
CA ALA A 575 5.26 -11.42 21.25
C ALA A 575 5.19 -11.45 22.78
N ASP A 576 4.92 -12.61 23.40
CA ASP A 576 4.73 -12.70 24.85
C ASP A 576 6.01 -12.31 25.59
N GLY A 577 5.88 -11.37 26.53
CA GLY A 577 7.00 -10.83 27.29
C GLY A 577 7.80 -9.72 26.59
N MET A 578 7.49 -9.38 25.33
CA MET A 578 8.07 -8.20 24.67
C MET A 578 7.41 -6.90 25.17
N ALA A 579 8.20 -5.86 25.37
CA ALA A 579 7.72 -4.56 25.85
C ALA A 579 7.20 -3.65 24.73
N ASP A 580 7.77 -3.75 23.52
CA ASP A 580 7.32 -3.06 22.31
C ASP A 580 7.55 -3.95 21.07
N PRO A 581 6.70 -4.97 20.83
CA PRO A 581 6.86 -5.91 19.72
C PRO A 581 6.65 -5.22 18.36
N VAL A 582 7.57 -5.46 17.42
CA VAL A 582 7.57 -4.88 16.07
C VAL A 582 7.98 -5.91 15.02
N PHE A 583 7.37 -5.82 13.83
CA PHE A 583 7.74 -6.64 12.69
C PHE A 583 8.75 -5.95 11.78
N ARG A 584 9.65 -6.76 11.22
CA ARG A 584 10.71 -6.35 10.28
C ARG A 584 10.97 -7.42 9.23
N ILE A 585 11.59 -7.00 8.15
CA ILE A 585 12.27 -7.92 7.23
C ILE A 585 13.70 -8.11 7.75
N PRO A 586 14.12 -9.36 8.04
CA PRO A 586 15.46 -9.62 8.55
C PRO A 586 16.51 -9.37 7.47
N ARG A 587 17.70 -8.94 7.92
CA ARG A 587 18.88 -8.79 7.06
C ARG A 587 19.54 -10.12 6.73
N ASP A 588 20.31 -10.13 5.65
CA ASP A 588 21.22 -11.22 5.24
C ASP A 588 20.54 -12.57 4.92
N ILE A 589 19.21 -12.58 4.72
CA ILE A 589 18.46 -13.75 4.25
C ILE A 589 17.97 -13.46 2.83
N PRO A 590 18.50 -14.14 1.80
CA PRO A 590 18.00 -13.99 0.44
C PRO A 590 16.63 -14.64 0.31
N PHE A 591 15.68 -13.92 -0.28
CA PHE A 591 14.35 -14.39 -0.60
C PHE A 591 14.20 -14.46 -2.12
N THR A 592 13.63 -15.56 -2.64
CA THR A 592 13.39 -15.76 -4.08
C THR A 592 11.90 -15.84 -4.37
N TRP A 593 11.46 -15.21 -5.46
CA TRP A 593 10.10 -15.36 -5.95
C TRP A 593 10.09 -15.74 -7.43
N ARG A 594 9.04 -16.46 -7.84
CA ARG A 594 8.77 -16.83 -9.23
C ARG A 594 7.30 -16.62 -9.54
N TYR A 595 7.03 -16.01 -10.69
CA TYR A 595 5.67 -15.79 -11.20
C TYR A 595 5.51 -16.45 -12.57
N ARG A 596 4.49 -17.30 -12.72
CA ARG A 596 4.10 -17.93 -13.99
C ARG A 596 2.61 -17.77 -14.27
N GLY A 597 2.09 -16.61 -13.92
CA GLY A 597 0.72 -16.23 -14.17
C GLY A 597 0.40 -14.88 -13.57
N GLN A 598 -0.87 -14.51 -13.64
CA GLN A 598 -1.39 -13.24 -13.16
C GLN A 598 -2.75 -13.43 -12.50
N PHE A 599 -3.08 -12.54 -11.57
CA PHE A 599 -4.40 -12.43 -10.97
C PHE A 599 -5.16 -11.26 -11.59
N LEU A 600 -6.24 -11.57 -12.29
CA LEU A 600 -7.14 -10.63 -12.93
C LEU A 600 -8.37 -10.36 -12.03
N PRO A 601 -9.07 -9.23 -12.23
CA PRO A 601 -10.32 -8.94 -11.53
C PRO A 601 -11.37 -10.07 -11.63
N THR A 602 -11.31 -10.87 -12.70
CA THR A 602 -12.26 -11.94 -13.01
C THR A 602 -11.85 -13.33 -12.51
N ASP A 603 -10.65 -13.49 -11.91
CA ASP A 603 -10.15 -14.80 -11.49
C ASP A 603 -10.85 -15.35 -10.23
N GLY A 604 -11.72 -14.57 -9.59
CA GLY A 604 -12.62 -15.02 -8.52
C GLY A 604 -11.97 -15.11 -7.14
N SER A 605 -10.84 -15.79 -6.98
CA SER A 605 -10.16 -15.91 -5.68
C SER A 605 -8.64 -16.02 -5.78
N VAL A 606 -7.98 -15.60 -4.70
CA VAL A 606 -6.58 -15.87 -4.41
C VAL A 606 -6.54 -16.88 -3.26
N GLU A 607 -5.94 -18.04 -3.53
CA GLU A 607 -5.61 -19.02 -2.50
C GLU A 607 -4.11 -18.96 -2.26
N LEU A 608 -3.69 -18.83 -1.00
CA LEU A 608 -2.28 -18.80 -0.61
C LEU A 608 -1.98 -19.87 0.43
N GLU A 609 -0.75 -20.36 0.41
CA GLU A 609 -0.21 -21.18 1.49
C GLU A 609 1.20 -20.75 1.89
N ALA A 610 1.55 -21.01 3.14
CA ALA A 610 2.90 -20.84 3.67
C ALA A 610 3.28 -22.06 4.51
N HIS A 611 4.45 -22.63 4.22
CA HIS A 611 5.07 -23.70 4.99
C HIS A 611 6.12 -23.10 5.90
N ILE A 612 5.90 -23.16 7.21
CA ILE A 612 6.91 -22.73 8.18
C ILE A 612 8.12 -23.66 8.04
N LYS A 613 9.25 -23.10 7.62
CA LYS A 613 10.49 -23.85 7.32
C LYS A 613 11.44 -23.87 8.51
N SER A 614 11.57 -22.73 9.19
CA SER A 614 12.33 -22.66 10.44
C SER A 614 11.87 -21.51 11.31
N VAL A 615 11.93 -21.71 12.62
CA VAL A 615 11.74 -20.69 13.66
C VAL A 615 13.06 -20.57 14.42
N ARG A 616 13.62 -19.36 14.48
CA ARG A 616 14.90 -19.08 15.15
C ARG A 616 14.66 -18.07 16.25
N HIS A 617 14.88 -18.49 17.49
CA HIS A 617 14.79 -17.60 18.64
C HIS A 617 16.14 -16.93 18.90
N GLY A 618 16.16 -15.62 18.86
CA GLY A 618 17.20 -14.77 19.40
C GLY A 618 16.89 -14.35 20.84
N ALA A 619 17.79 -13.60 21.47
CA ALA A 619 17.61 -13.16 22.85
C ALA A 619 16.34 -12.30 23.07
N ARG A 620 15.94 -11.52 22.05
CA ARG A 620 14.76 -10.63 22.06
C ARG A 620 14.10 -10.48 20.68
N SER A 621 14.33 -11.44 19.80
CA SER A 621 13.64 -11.51 18.51
C SER A 621 13.38 -12.95 18.12
N THR A 622 12.38 -13.17 17.27
CA THR A 622 12.12 -14.45 16.63
C THR A 622 12.07 -14.24 15.13
N THR A 623 12.89 -14.98 14.39
CA THR A 623 12.88 -14.98 12.92
C THR A 623 12.23 -16.24 12.42
N VAL A 624 11.25 -16.09 11.54
CA VAL A 624 10.53 -17.19 10.88
C VAL A 624 10.87 -17.14 9.40
N VAL A 625 11.22 -18.29 8.83
CA VAL A 625 11.44 -18.46 7.39
C VAL A 625 10.38 -19.40 6.86
N VAL A 626 9.77 -19.06 5.73
CA VAL A 626 8.72 -19.84 5.09
C VAL A 626 8.98 -20.02 3.60
N ASP A 627 8.47 -21.11 3.04
CA ASP A 627 8.23 -21.22 1.61
C ASP A 627 6.73 -21.09 1.35
N GLY A 628 6.33 -20.35 0.33
CA GLY A 628 4.93 -20.04 0.04
C GLY A 628 4.56 -20.29 -1.42
N SER A 629 3.25 -20.40 -1.66
CA SER A 629 2.70 -20.54 -3.01
C SER A 629 1.34 -19.86 -3.09
N LEU A 630 0.98 -19.37 -4.28
CA LEU A 630 -0.34 -18.79 -4.53
C LEU A 630 -0.97 -19.37 -5.80
N TRP A 631 -2.29 -19.54 -5.76
CA TRP A 631 -3.13 -20.07 -6.82
C TRP A 631 -4.23 -19.07 -7.16
N LYS A 632 -4.53 -19.00 -8.46
CA LYS A 632 -5.90 -18.72 -8.90
C LYS A 632 -6.64 -20.05 -9.07
N PRO A 633 -7.97 -20.07 -9.22
CA PRO A 633 -8.71 -21.34 -9.29
C PRO A 633 -8.10 -22.34 -10.27
N GLY A 634 -7.64 -23.47 -9.73
CA GLY A 634 -7.06 -24.58 -10.51
C GLY A 634 -5.62 -24.40 -11.00
N LEU A 635 -4.94 -23.26 -10.75
CA LEU A 635 -3.61 -23.00 -11.29
C LEU A 635 -2.67 -22.30 -10.29
N ARG A 636 -1.59 -22.98 -9.92
CA ARG A 636 -0.51 -22.41 -9.11
C ARG A 636 0.34 -21.48 -9.95
N ILE A 637 0.46 -20.22 -9.52
CA ILE A 637 1.12 -19.18 -10.32
C ILE A 637 2.29 -18.51 -9.61
N TYR A 638 2.30 -18.44 -8.28
CA TYR A 638 3.41 -17.84 -7.53
C TYR A 638 4.11 -18.88 -6.64
N GLU A 639 5.43 -18.77 -6.54
CA GLU A 639 6.28 -19.56 -5.64
C GLU A 639 7.25 -18.61 -4.94
N LEU A 640 7.31 -18.73 -3.62
CA LEU A 640 8.08 -17.90 -2.70
C LEU A 640 9.01 -18.83 -1.92
N ILE A 641 10.32 -18.59 -1.96
CA ILE A 641 11.33 -19.44 -1.29
C ILE A 641 12.16 -18.60 -0.34
N ASP A 642 12.30 -19.09 0.89
CA ASP A 642 13.05 -18.46 1.98
C ASP A 642 12.56 -17.04 2.32
N LEU A 643 11.23 -16.82 2.29
CA LEU A 643 10.63 -15.58 2.74
C LEU A 643 10.75 -15.50 4.26
N ALA A 644 11.43 -14.46 4.77
CA ALA A 644 11.73 -14.34 6.18
C ALA A 644 11.06 -13.12 6.82
N ILE A 645 10.54 -13.30 8.03
CA ILE A 645 9.88 -12.29 8.85
C ILE A 645 10.52 -12.32 10.24
N GLU A 646 10.85 -11.15 10.79
CA GLU A 646 11.36 -11.00 12.15
C GLU A 646 10.33 -10.27 13.01
N LEU A 647 10.10 -10.78 14.21
CA LEU A 647 9.41 -10.09 15.30
C LEU A 647 10.42 -9.78 16.40
N ALA A 648 10.59 -8.51 16.76
CA ALA A 648 11.59 -8.04 17.71
C ALA A 648 10.99 -7.08 18.75
N ASP A 649 11.66 -6.90 19.88
CA ASP A 649 11.30 -5.89 20.88
C ASP A 649 12.07 -4.57 20.65
N ARG A 650 11.38 -3.51 20.19
CA ARG A 650 12.00 -2.21 19.84
C ARG A 650 12.69 -1.54 21.03
N LYS A 651 12.15 -1.66 22.25
CA LYS A 651 12.61 -0.91 23.44
C LYS A 651 14.01 -1.26 23.91
N VAL A 652 14.63 -2.27 23.32
CA VAL A 652 15.88 -2.82 23.81
C VAL A 652 16.93 -3.03 22.73
N LEU A 653 16.76 -2.31 21.62
CA LEU A 653 17.70 -2.23 20.51
C LEU A 653 18.52 -0.95 20.56
#